data_AF-A0AAF5CUC7-F1
#
_entry.id   AF-A0AAF5CUC7-F1
#
_cell.length_a   1.000
_cell.length_b   1.000
_cell.length_c   1.000
_cell.angle_alpha   90.00
_cell.angle_beta   90.00
_cell.angle_gamma   90.00
#
_symmetry.space_group_name_H-M   'P 1'
#
loop_
_entity.id
_entity.type
_entity.pdbx_description
1 polymer ?
#
loop_
_entity_poly.entity_id
_entity_poly.type
_entity_poly.pdbx_seq_one_letter_code
_entity_poly.pdbx_strand_id
1 'polypeptide(L)'
;MENKRKTCSQMDFIIKHDKIKKSFMCYEDKQIVEIKIKKKFQNDYNIYDLENIEYEKYNNSNGRIDKFKIFYGETICLKSSINCYIDDVVDDFEKNERLLFIKKLVNELNFNHKIRKRTKILTFTIDSFDNHDIILHMLSYICHNSVRRIEVPDSIFTTSKDKYDELNFNIFENLLKFHELVIYTTSSMDTYKKLLENKSIIDRILQHLAKKENITIILENLYHHQNKIKSYVEIFSEITKKYNIKLKCNVKYNCSGLFNRSCKNCLDKICTFDPIKEYVTSIKFENGNFANLLNIINNWQYFINLETLELSILNNDIKKWFEENNISIDSSLLKNCTKLQKVKLNLRSSLHEKNIIKIKEVHNNLVFLGSLMPNTVQVLELINIPDLDNDIVISEPCPGSPGFLLAPNGKCIKIYHGRHGYQKVLNSCEQKRGVLSNFFTDIETYSFNLIIEKHYKKIKEQFVDRGFTCYSKNDKCTLNLDNKINVENKVKFLTNNFPCRGVMDLKSYNFYCIDMNSENDIIYACYKDTFYIKKCSNLDYEKYFDGNCYRIIENFVVTKKTAEAVCNDESGTLPIVTNYFENNVIDKLIKKIQSPFWLDFSCTSKNSSSCQWSTGEKMSINQIGNLNFENDNLCGYIEKANTWNVDNCNTQKRLICQIRNK
;
A
#
# COMPACT_ATOMS: atom_id res chain seq x y z
N MET A 1 10.79 6.71 -5.04
CA MET A 1 10.13 5.52 -5.65
C MET A 1 10.93 4.26 -5.44
N GLU A 2 12.26 4.31 -5.55
CA GLU A 2 13.19 3.17 -5.41
C GLU A 2 12.94 2.28 -4.17
N ASN A 3 12.79 2.88 -2.97
CA ASN A 3 12.53 2.11 -1.74
C ASN A 3 11.17 1.39 -1.73
N LYS A 4 10.10 2.00 -2.24
CA LYS A 4 8.77 1.35 -2.32
C LYS A 4 8.73 0.27 -3.41
N ARG A 5 9.54 0.43 -4.45
CA ARG A 5 9.62 -0.51 -5.57
C ARG A 5 10.26 -1.83 -5.16
N LYS A 6 11.31 -1.79 -4.34
CA LYS A 6 11.87 -2.98 -3.67
C LYS A 6 10.80 -3.73 -2.85
N THR A 7 9.85 -3.02 -2.24
CA THR A 7 8.78 -3.62 -1.42
C THR A 7 7.73 -4.38 -2.25
N CYS A 8 7.38 -3.93 -3.46
CA CYS A 8 6.38 -4.61 -4.30
C CYS A 8 6.89 -5.95 -4.83
N SER A 9 8.10 -6.00 -5.39
CA SER A 9 8.73 -7.26 -5.83
C SER A 9 8.91 -8.24 -4.65
N GLN A 10 9.20 -7.70 -3.46
CA GLN A 10 9.29 -8.47 -2.21
C GLN A 10 7.94 -9.07 -1.82
N MET A 11 6.83 -8.32 -1.90
CA MET A 11 5.50 -8.86 -1.60
C MET A 11 5.11 -9.95 -2.58
N ASP A 12 5.33 -9.78 -3.89
CA ASP A 12 4.97 -10.79 -4.88
C ASP A 12 5.81 -12.07 -4.72
N PHE A 13 7.10 -11.93 -4.41
CA PHE A 13 7.96 -13.07 -4.06
C PHE A 13 7.49 -13.76 -2.78
N ILE A 14 7.20 -13.02 -1.71
CA ILE A 14 6.70 -13.58 -0.44
C ILE A 14 5.34 -14.27 -0.64
N ILE A 15 4.43 -13.70 -1.44
CA ILE A 15 3.12 -14.31 -1.71
C ILE A 15 3.28 -15.60 -2.52
N LYS A 16 4.22 -15.65 -3.48
CA LYS A 16 4.44 -16.82 -4.34
C LYS A 16 5.27 -17.92 -3.67
N HIS A 17 6.25 -17.56 -2.86
CA HIS A 17 7.23 -18.51 -2.31
C HIS A 17 7.07 -18.75 -0.81
N ASP A 18 6.43 -17.85 -0.07
CA ASP A 18 6.31 -17.97 1.37
C ASP A 18 4.95 -18.57 1.77
N LYS A 19 5.00 -19.38 2.82
CA LYS A 19 3.82 -20.03 3.42
C LYS A 19 3.03 -19.00 4.24
N ILE A 20 2.48 -17.95 3.63
CA ILE A 20 1.37 -17.20 4.25
C ILE A 20 0.18 -18.17 4.35
N LYS A 21 0.19 -18.98 5.41
CA LYS A 21 -0.84 -19.98 5.74
C LYS A 21 -2.09 -19.35 6.36
N LYS A 22 -2.06 -18.05 6.67
CA LYS A 22 -3.24 -17.36 7.21
C LYS A 22 -4.15 -16.98 6.05
N SER A 23 -5.14 -17.83 5.81
CA SER A 23 -6.30 -17.47 5.01
C SER A 23 -6.96 -16.24 5.64
N PHE A 24 -7.15 -15.19 4.86
CA PHE A 24 -7.95 -14.03 5.25
C PHE A 24 -9.15 -13.91 4.30
N MET A 25 -10.27 -13.43 4.81
CA MET A 25 -11.49 -13.20 4.03
C MET A 25 -11.97 -11.77 4.23
N CYS A 26 -11.87 -10.97 3.18
CA CYS A 26 -12.39 -9.61 3.16
C CYS A 26 -13.88 -9.60 2.81
N TYR A 27 -14.66 -8.74 3.46
CA TYR A 27 -16.08 -8.60 3.17
C TYR A 27 -16.60 -7.18 3.34
N GLU A 28 -17.66 -6.85 2.61
CA GLU A 28 -18.43 -5.62 2.80
C GLU A 28 -19.69 -5.94 3.61
N ASP A 29 -19.95 -5.21 4.71
CA ASP A 29 -21.22 -5.29 5.43
C ASP A 29 -22.22 -4.32 4.78
N LYS A 30 -22.90 -4.81 3.75
CA LYS A 30 -24.03 -4.11 3.13
C LYS A 30 -25.32 -4.70 3.65
N GLN A 31 -26.08 -3.87 4.35
CA GLN A 31 -27.40 -4.18 4.84
C GLN A 31 -28.43 -3.44 4.01
N ILE A 32 -29.36 -4.19 3.44
CA ILE A 32 -30.44 -3.65 2.63
C ILE A 32 -31.73 -4.02 3.33
N VAL A 33 -32.56 -3.03 3.61
CA VAL A 33 -33.93 -3.21 4.09
C VAL A 33 -34.85 -2.61 3.04
N GLU A 34 -35.64 -3.46 2.40
CA GLU A 34 -36.72 -3.03 1.53
C GLU A 34 -38.00 -2.96 2.35
N ILE A 35 -38.67 -1.82 2.29
CA ILE A 35 -39.89 -1.52 3.02
C ILE A 35 -41.01 -1.64 1.99
N LYS A 36 -41.93 -2.58 2.20
CA LYS A 36 -43.04 -2.89 1.29
C LYS A 36 -44.37 -2.67 1.96
N ILE A 37 -45.35 -2.25 1.19
CA ILE A 37 -46.76 -2.31 1.59
C ILE A 37 -47.26 -3.73 1.30
N LYS A 38 -47.96 -4.34 2.25
CA LYS A 38 -48.60 -5.64 2.06
C LYS A 38 -49.53 -5.60 0.86
N LYS A 39 -49.39 -6.55 -0.07
CA LYS A 39 -50.18 -6.64 -1.33
C LYS A 39 -51.70 -6.55 -1.17
N LYS A 40 -52.25 -6.81 0.03
CA LYS A 40 -53.68 -6.78 0.33
C LYS A 40 -54.21 -5.39 0.70
N PHE A 41 -53.35 -4.36 0.75
CA PHE A 41 -53.72 -3.03 1.21
C PHE A 41 -53.56 -2.01 0.08
N GLN A 42 -54.67 -1.38 -0.32
CA GLN A 42 -54.70 -0.16 -1.12
C GLN A 42 -55.34 0.92 -0.26
N ASN A 43 -54.61 2.00 0.00
CA ASN A 43 -55.15 3.20 0.62
C ASN A 43 -55.06 4.35 -0.38
N ASP A 44 -56.16 5.08 -0.57
CA ASP A 44 -56.24 6.23 -1.48
C ASP A 44 -55.39 7.42 -1.00
N TYR A 45 -55.03 7.48 0.28
CA TYR A 45 -54.33 8.61 0.90
C TYR A 45 -52.81 8.42 1.06
N ASN A 46 -52.24 7.28 0.67
CA ASN A 46 -50.81 6.93 0.87
C ASN A 46 -50.31 7.07 2.34
N ILE A 47 -51.21 6.97 3.32
CA ILE A 47 -50.89 6.93 4.75
C ILE A 47 -51.01 5.49 5.23
N TYR A 48 -49.99 4.93 5.88
CA TYR A 48 -49.96 3.51 6.23
C TYR A 48 -49.73 3.27 7.73
N ASP A 49 -50.50 2.34 8.28
CA ASP A 49 -50.24 1.78 9.62
C ASP A 49 -49.06 0.81 9.59
N LEU A 50 -48.30 0.72 10.69
CA LEU A 50 -47.12 -0.14 10.78
C LEU A 50 -47.42 -1.63 10.53
N GLU A 51 -48.64 -2.08 10.81
CA GLU A 51 -49.08 -3.44 10.57
C GLU A 51 -49.21 -3.80 9.09
N ASN A 52 -49.39 -2.80 8.22
CA ASN A 52 -49.51 -2.95 6.77
C ASN A 52 -48.15 -2.89 6.05
N ILE A 53 -47.07 -2.75 6.81
CA ILE A 53 -45.71 -2.61 6.30
C ILE A 53 -44.89 -3.87 6.60
N GLU A 54 -44.27 -4.39 5.55
CA GLU A 54 -43.32 -5.50 5.60
C GLU A 54 -41.89 -4.98 5.41
N TYR A 55 -40.97 -5.54 6.20
CA TYR A 55 -39.54 -5.22 6.12
C TYR A 55 -38.81 -6.45 5.58
N GLU A 56 -38.42 -6.40 4.31
CA GLU A 56 -37.64 -7.46 3.68
C GLU A 56 -36.14 -7.15 3.81
N LYS A 57 -35.39 -8.05 4.45
CA LYS A 57 -33.95 -7.89 4.63
C LYS A 57 -33.18 -8.59 3.52
N TYR A 58 -32.61 -7.80 2.61
CA TYR A 58 -31.57 -8.29 1.72
C TYR A 58 -30.21 -8.06 2.36
N ASN A 59 -29.89 -8.88 3.36
CA ASN A 59 -28.50 -9.01 3.73
C ASN A 59 -27.82 -9.81 2.62
N ASN A 60 -27.19 -9.12 1.65
CA ASN A 60 -26.12 -9.73 0.84
C ASN A 60 -25.04 -10.37 1.77
N SER A 61 -25.01 -9.91 3.02
CA SER A 61 -24.24 -10.48 4.10
C SER A 61 -24.85 -11.72 4.75
N ASN A 62 -26.14 -12.10 4.75
CA ASN A 62 -26.61 -13.23 5.58
C ASN A 62 -26.03 -14.58 5.11
N GLY A 63 -26.11 -14.87 3.81
CA GLY A 63 -25.44 -16.04 3.23
C GLY A 63 -23.91 -15.97 3.30
N ARG A 64 -23.33 -14.79 3.53
CA ARG A 64 -21.88 -14.59 3.73
C ARG A 64 -21.47 -14.57 5.21
N ILE A 65 -22.34 -14.16 6.13
CA ILE A 65 -22.17 -14.06 7.58
C ILE A 65 -22.07 -15.46 8.14
N ASP A 66 -22.91 -16.37 7.67
CA ASP A 66 -22.78 -17.77 8.03
C ASP A 66 -21.49 -18.39 7.47
N LYS A 67 -21.05 -17.99 6.26
CA LYS A 67 -19.71 -18.34 5.75
C LYS A 67 -18.58 -17.75 6.60
N PHE A 68 -18.71 -16.53 7.14
CA PHE A 68 -17.71 -15.91 8.01
C PHE A 68 -17.63 -16.58 9.38
N LYS A 69 -18.74 -17.12 9.91
CA LYS A 69 -18.74 -17.88 11.17
C LYS A 69 -17.91 -19.16 11.08
N ILE A 70 -17.90 -19.82 9.92
CA ILE A 70 -17.18 -21.08 9.69
C ILE A 70 -15.80 -20.90 9.03
N PHE A 71 -15.40 -19.66 8.71
CA PHE A 71 -14.13 -19.41 8.05
C PHE A 71 -12.96 -19.62 9.03
N TYR A 72 -12.13 -20.63 8.78
CA TYR A 72 -10.89 -20.90 9.49
C TYR A 72 -9.79 -19.92 9.04
N GLY A 73 -9.91 -18.66 9.45
CA GLY A 73 -8.98 -17.60 9.11
C GLY A 73 -9.39 -16.24 9.69
N GLU A 74 -8.65 -15.19 9.34
CA GLU A 74 -8.97 -13.83 9.78
C GLU A 74 -10.03 -13.18 8.86
N THR A 75 -11.12 -12.67 9.44
CA THR A 75 -12.14 -11.94 8.68
C THR A 75 -11.92 -10.44 8.80
N ILE A 76 -11.90 -9.75 7.66
CA ILE A 76 -11.65 -8.31 7.57
C ILE A 76 -12.88 -7.63 6.99
N CYS A 77 -13.57 -6.83 7.80
CA CYS A 77 -14.60 -5.93 7.30
C CYS A 77 -13.92 -4.79 6.54
N LEU A 78 -14.16 -4.72 5.22
CA LEU A 78 -13.65 -3.66 4.37
C LEU A 78 -14.11 -2.30 4.89
N LYS A 79 -13.15 -1.36 5.03
CA LYS A 79 -13.32 -0.03 5.62
C LYS A 79 -13.84 -0.01 7.07
N SER A 80 -14.14 -1.16 7.70
CA SER A 80 -14.85 -1.23 8.97
C SER A 80 -16.18 -0.45 8.92
N SER A 81 -16.93 -0.63 7.82
CA SER A 81 -18.16 0.12 7.52
C SER A 81 -19.41 -0.76 7.46
N ILE A 82 -20.55 -0.26 7.96
CA ILE A 82 -21.88 -0.77 7.64
C ILE A 82 -22.50 0.17 6.60
N ASN A 83 -22.87 -0.36 5.44
CA ASN A 83 -23.64 0.36 4.43
C ASN A 83 -25.12 -0.02 4.57
N CYS A 84 -25.94 0.90 5.05
CA CYS A 84 -27.38 0.75 5.15
C CYS A 84 -28.02 1.30 3.87
N TYR A 85 -28.69 0.44 3.12
CA TYR A 85 -29.57 0.81 2.02
C TYR A 85 -31.01 0.62 2.47
N ILE A 86 -31.83 1.66 2.35
CA ILE A 86 -33.25 1.59 2.65
C ILE A 86 -34.00 1.88 1.35
N ASP A 87 -34.73 0.89 0.88
CA ASP A 87 -35.66 1.06 -0.23
C ASP A 87 -37.03 1.31 0.40
N ASP A 88 -37.53 2.54 0.30
CA ASP A 88 -38.74 2.99 0.99
C ASP A 88 -39.82 3.40 0.00
N VAL A 89 -40.84 2.56 -0.13
CA VAL A 89 -42.01 2.83 -0.99
C VAL A 89 -43.14 3.54 -0.25
N VAL A 90 -42.97 3.84 1.04
CA VAL A 90 -43.98 4.50 1.86
C VAL A 90 -43.78 6.01 1.78
N ASP A 91 -44.77 6.73 1.28
CA ASP A 91 -44.71 8.19 1.14
C ASP A 91 -44.90 8.90 2.49
N ASP A 92 -45.87 8.47 3.30
CA ASP A 92 -46.14 9.09 4.60
C ASP A 92 -46.72 8.14 5.65
N PHE A 93 -46.68 8.60 6.91
CA PHE A 93 -47.13 7.91 8.09
C PHE A 93 -48.05 8.80 8.91
N GLU A 94 -49.01 8.21 9.60
CA GLU A 94 -49.62 8.91 10.72
C GLU A 94 -48.55 9.29 11.74
N LYS A 95 -48.70 10.47 12.34
CA LYS A 95 -47.73 11.07 13.26
C LYS A 95 -47.29 10.10 14.38
N ASN A 96 -48.24 9.35 14.95
CA ASN A 96 -47.95 8.37 16.02
C ASN A 96 -47.24 7.11 15.51
N GLU A 97 -47.54 6.68 14.29
CA GLU A 97 -46.96 5.48 13.66
C GLU A 97 -45.53 5.72 13.18
N ARG A 98 -45.18 6.96 12.79
CA ARG A 98 -43.84 7.32 12.31
C ARG A 98 -42.74 6.93 13.30
N LEU A 99 -42.93 7.23 14.59
CA LEU A 99 -41.94 6.88 15.63
C LEU A 99 -41.81 5.37 15.85
N LEU A 100 -42.91 4.63 15.75
CA LEU A 100 -42.90 3.17 15.86
C LEU A 100 -42.21 2.55 14.65
N PHE A 101 -42.47 3.07 13.45
CA PHE A 101 -41.79 2.72 12.22
C PHE A 101 -40.29 2.92 12.31
N ILE A 102 -39.83 4.09 12.76
CA ILE A 102 -38.40 4.40 12.93
C ILE A 102 -37.73 3.39 13.89
N LYS A 103 -38.34 3.13 15.06
CA LYS A 103 -37.80 2.17 16.04
C LYS A 103 -37.74 0.76 15.47
N LYS A 104 -38.79 0.32 14.77
CA LYS A 104 -38.82 -0.99 14.11
C LYS A 104 -37.73 -1.07 13.05
N LEU A 105 -37.57 -0.06 12.20
CA LEU A 105 -36.52 0.00 11.17
C LEU A 105 -35.11 -0.09 11.78
N VAL A 106 -34.82 0.63 12.87
CA VAL A 106 -33.53 0.53 13.58
C VAL A 106 -33.30 -0.87 14.15
N ASN A 107 -34.33 -1.51 14.70
CA ASN A 107 -34.26 -2.91 15.16
C ASN A 107 -33.99 -3.87 14.00
N GLU A 108 -34.68 -3.68 12.86
CA GLU A 108 -34.47 -4.50 11.67
C GLU A 108 -33.05 -4.35 11.11
N LEU A 109 -32.48 -3.15 11.20
CA LEU A 109 -31.09 -2.88 10.85
C LEU A 109 -30.08 -3.51 11.83
N ASN A 110 -30.43 -3.77 13.09
CA ASN A 110 -29.59 -4.58 14.00
C ASN A 110 -28.11 -4.14 14.07
N PHE A 111 -27.87 -2.85 14.36
CA PHE A 111 -26.51 -2.28 14.46
C PHE A 111 -25.64 -2.93 15.55
N ASN A 112 -26.26 -3.52 16.57
CA ASN A 112 -25.59 -4.14 17.72
C ASN A 112 -25.18 -5.61 17.50
N HIS A 113 -25.34 -6.15 16.29
CA HIS A 113 -24.92 -7.51 15.99
C HIS A 113 -23.44 -7.75 16.34
N LYS A 114 -23.09 -8.95 16.82
CA LYS A 114 -21.73 -9.29 17.33
C LYS A 114 -20.61 -8.98 16.33
N ILE A 115 -20.86 -9.19 15.03
CA ILE A 115 -19.90 -8.93 13.94
C ILE A 115 -19.64 -7.43 13.74
N ARG A 116 -20.62 -6.58 14.08
CA ARG A 116 -20.63 -5.13 13.87
C ARG A 116 -20.08 -4.33 15.04
N LYS A 117 -19.91 -4.96 16.21
CA LYS A 117 -19.46 -4.31 17.45
C LYS A 117 -18.17 -3.48 17.30
N ARG A 118 -17.33 -3.77 16.30
CA ARG A 118 -16.07 -3.04 16.02
C ARG A 118 -16.15 -2.05 14.85
N THR A 119 -17.30 -1.92 14.19
CA THR A 119 -17.51 -1.02 13.05
C THR A 119 -17.25 0.43 13.45
N LYS A 120 -16.53 1.14 12.59
CA LYS A 120 -16.17 2.55 12.79
C LYS A 120 -16.96 3.52 11.92
N ILE A 121 -17.53 3.05 10.81
CA ILE A 121 -18.22 3.88 9.83
C ILE A 121 -19.65 3.37 9.64
N LEU A 122 -20.64 4.26 9.73
CA LEU A 122 -22.00 4.01 9.24
C LEU A 122 -22.20 4.83 7.98
N THR A 123 -22.68 4.21 6.91
CA THR A 123 -23.03 4.89 5.67
C THR A 123 -24.48 4.61 5.37
N PHE A 124 -25.30 5.65 5.21
CA PHE A 124 -26.71 5.53 4.89
C PHE A 124 -26.95 5.92 3.44
N THR A 125 -27.84 5.18 2.77
CA THR A 125 -28.37 5.49 1.44
C THR A 125 -29.85 5.09 1.45
N ILE A 126 -30.71 5.96 0.95
CA ILE A 126 -32.15 5.72 0.84
C ILE A 126 -32.56 5.95 -0.61
N ASP A 127 -33.47 5.14 -1.12
CA ASP A 127 -33.97 5.15 -2.51
C ASP A 127 -35.30 5.93 -2.68
N SER A 128 -35.59 6.89 -1.79
CA SER A 128 -36.86 7.62 -1.75
C SER A 128 -36.64 9.11 -1.58
N PHE A 129 -37.01 9.93 -2.57
CA PHE A 129 -36.68 11.36 -2.55
C PHE A 129 -37.30 12.16 -1.40
N ASP A 130 -38.39 11.68 -0.81
CA ASP A 130 -39.22 12.49 0.11
C ASP A 130 -39.08 12.12 1.60
N ASN A 131 -38.46 10.98 1.95
CA ASN A 131 -38.35 10.50 3.34
C ASN A 131 -36.92 10.38 3.88
N HIS A 132 -35.95 11.08 3.29
CA HIS A 132 -34.57 11.02 3.75
C HIS A 132 -34.35 11.55 5.17
N ASP A 133 -35.25 12.38 5.72
CA ASP A 133 -35.16 12.84 7.11
C ASP A 133 -35.26 11.71 8.14
N ILE A 134 -35.84 10.56 7.76
CA ILE A 134 -35.92 9.36 8.61
C ILE A 134 -34.54 8.95 9.12
N ILE A 135 -33.45 9.19 8.37
CA ILE A 135 -32.08 8.95 8.85
C ILE A 135 -31.80 9.71 10.14
N LEU A 136 -32.16 10.99 10.21
CA LEU A 136 -31.92 11.82 11.40
C LEU A 136 -32.68 11.28 12.61
N HIS A 137 -33.92 10.84 12.39
CA HIS A 137 -34.71 10.19 13.43
C HIS A 137 -34.08 8.87 13.87
N MET A 138 -33.68 8.02 12.93
CA MET A 138 -33.02 6.74 13.21
C MET A 138 -31.75 6.92 14.04
N LEU A 139 -30.92 7.91 13.70
CA LEU A 139 -29.67 8.19 14.41
C LEU A 139 -29.91 8.41 15.92
N SER A 140 -31.01 9.06 16.30
CA SER A 140 -31.38 9.25 17.71
C SER A 140 -31.62 7.94 18.49
N TYR A 141 -31.95 6.86 17.79
CA TYR A 141 -32.21 5.53 18.35
C TYR A 141 -31.04 4.55 18.20
N ILE A 142 -29.99 4.90 17.45
CA ILE A 142 -28.82 4.02 17.28
C ILE A 142 -27.89 4.16 18.48
N CYS A 143 -27.68 3.06 19.20
CA CYS A 143 -26.66 2.93 20.23
C CYS A 143 -25.47 2.14 19.69
N HIS A 144 -24.29 2.76 19.62
CA HIS A 144 -23.08 2.08 19.14
C HIS A 144 -21.78 2.69 19.69
N ASN A 145 -20.95 1.88 20.35
CA ASN A 145 -19.79 2.36 21.12
C ASN A 145 -18.50 2.57 20.31
N SER A 146 -18.43 2.11 19.06
CA SER A 146 -17.21 2.15 18.25
C SER A 146 -17.31 2.96 16.97
N VAL A 147 -18.51 3.46 16.63
CA VAL A 147 -18.73 4.30 15.47
C VAL A 147 -18.06 5.65 15.70
N ARG A 148 -17.24 6.06 14.73
CA ARG A 148 -16.50 7.33 14.71
C ARG A 148 -16.99 8.25 13.62
N ARG A 149 -17.42 7.67 12.49
CA ARG A 149 -17.89 8.37 11.31
C ARG A 149 -19.30 7.94 10.92
N ILE A 150 -20.12 8.89 10.53
CA ILE A 150 -21.43 8.67 9.91
C ILE A 150 -21.45 9.39 8.57
N GLU A 151 -21.90 8.73 7.52
CA GLU A 151 -22.03 9.26 6.16
C GLU A 151 -23.50 9.27 5.75
N VAL A 152 -24.01 10.44 5.35
CA VAL A 152 -25.43 10.68 5.04
C VAL A 152 -25.57 11.55 3.79
N PRO A 153 -26.69 11.44 3.04
CA PRO A 153 -26.96 12.34 1.93
C PRO A 153 -27.33 13.75 2.43
N ASP A 154 -27.12 14.77 1.60
CA ASP A 154 -27.59 16.14 1.90
C ASP A 154 -29.12 16.30 1.91
N SER A 155 -29.83 15.40 1.22
CA SER A 155 -31.29 15.39 1.16
C SER A 155 -32.00 15.01 2.48
N ILE A 156 -31.27 14.61 3.53
CA ILE A 156 -31.86 14.49 4.88
C ILE A 156 -32.39 15.82 5.41
N PHE A 157 -31.94 16.94 4.83
CA PHE A 157 -32.31 18.30 5.19
C PHE A 157 -33.35 18.92 4.22
N THR A 158 -33.90 18.13 3.29
CA THR A 158 -34.75 18.65 2.20
C THR A 158 -36.20 18.20 2.24
N THR A 159 -36.67 17.64 3.35
CA THR A 159 -38.10 17.31 3.51
C THR A 159 -38.86 18.54 4.02
N SER A 160 -40.19 18.44 4.11
CA SER A 160 -41.02 19.54 4.62
C SER A 160 -40.77 19.79 6.11
N LYS A 161 -40.96 21.04 6.56
CA LYS A 161 -40.60 21.46 7.93
C LYS A 161 -41.30 20.65 9.02
N ASP A 162 -42.55 20.26 8.78
CA ASP A 162 -43.37 19.44 9.67
C ASP A 162 -42.73 18.08 10.00
N LYS A 163 -41.94 17.50 9.09
CA LYS A 163 -41.24 16.21 9.35
C LYS A 163 -40.15 16.32 10.42
N TYR A 164 -39.69 17.54 10.74
CA TYR A 164 -38.68 17.80 11.76
C TYR A 164 -39.25 18.19 13.13
N ASP A 165 -40.56 18.45 13.24
CA ASP A 165 -41.17 18.93 14.49
C ASP A 165 -41.00 17.90 15.64
N GLU A 166 -40.98 16.61 15.31
CA GLU A 166 -40.80 15.51 16.27
C GLU A 166 -39.37 14.99 16.38
N LEU A 167 -38.42 15.62 15.68
CA LEU A 167 -37.04 15.16 15.70
C LEU A 167 -36.48 15.28 17.12
N ASN A 168 -36.09 14.14 17.71
CA ASN A 168 -35.35 14.14 18.95
C ASN A 168 -33.94 14.70 18.69
N PHE A 169 -33.69 15.93 19.13
CA PHE A 169 -32.42 16.60 18.90
C PHE A 169 -31.23 16.01 19.68
N ASN A 170 -31.43 14.98 20.51
CA ASN A 170 -30.32 14.16 21.03
C ASN A 170 -29.80 13.14 20.00
N ILE A 171 -29.78 13.52 18.72
CA ILE A 171 -29.52 12.69 17.53
C ILE A 171 -28.26 11.83 17.68
N PHE A 172 -27.20 12.37 18.30
CA PHE A 172 -25.90 11.71 18.37
C PHE A 172 -25.52 11.23 19.77
N GLU A 173 -26.39 11.40 20.78
CA GLU A 173 -26.05 11.16 22.19
C GLU A 173 -25.50 9.75 22.43
N ASN A 174 -26.20 8.75 21.88
CA ASN A 174 -25.91 7.32 22.04
C ASN A 174 -24.69 6.81 21.22
N LEU A 175 -23.94 7.70 20.57
CA LEU A 175 -22.75 7.40 19.78
C LEU A 175 -21.50 7.98 20.47
N LEU A 176 -20.90 7.19 21.38
CA LEU A 176 -19.86 7.66 22.29
C LEU A 176 -18.57 8.13 21.61
N LYS A 177 -18.14 7.45 20.54
CA LYS A 177 -16.87 7.73 19.84
C LYS A 177 -17.05 8.53 18.56
N PHE A 178 -18.26 9.00 18.27
CA PHE A 178 -18.59 9.69 17.04
C PHE A 178 -18.01 11.12 17.01
N HIS A 179 -17.26 11.43 15.97
CA HIS A 179 -16.60 12.73 15.79
C HIS A 179 -16.45 13.16 14.30
N GLU A 180 -16.97 12.40 13.32
CA GLU A 180 -16.96 12.78 11.90
C GLU A 180 -18.34 12.59 11.24
N LEU A 181 -18.96 13.68 10.79
CA LEU A 181 -20.16 13.64 9.97
C LEU A 181 -19.81 13.94 8.50
N VAL A 182 -19.99 12.96 7.61
CA VAL A 182 -19.85 13.14 6.17
C VAL A 182 -21.22 13.41 5.56
N ILE A 183 -21.35 14.51 4.82
CA ILE A 183 -22.55 14.85 4.06
C ILE A 183 -22.19 14.78 2.58
N TYR A 184 -22.71 13.79 1.87
CA TYR A 184 -22.48 13.65 0.44
C TYR A 184 -23.63 14.26 -0.36
N THR A 185 -23.31 15.02 -1.40
CA THR A 185 -24.32 15.75 -2.16
C THR A 185 -25.08 14.85 -3.14
N THR A 186 -26.38 15.05 -3.28
CA THR A 186 -27.25 14.34 -4.24
C THR A 186 -27.46 15.13 -5.53
N SER A 187 -27.86 14.47 -6.62
CA SER A 187 -27.94 15.06 -7.97
C SER A 187 -29.14 15.98 -8.24
N SER A 188 -30.06 16.14 -7.29
CA SER A 188 -31.29 16.92 -7.54
C SER A 188 -31.06 18.43 -7.41
N MET A 189 -31.51 19.19 -8.43
CA MET A 189 -31.44 20.65 -8.43
C MET A 189 -32.35 21.28 -7.36
N ASP A 190 -33.44 20.61 -7.00
CA ASP A 190 -34.38 21.07 -5.97
C ASP A 190 -33.80 20.94 -4.56
N THR A 191 -32.87 20.01 -4.34
CA THR A 191 -32.18 19.81 -3.07
C THR A 191 -31.60 21.12 -2.54
N TYR A 192 -30.92 21.89 -3.39
CA TYR A 192 -30.29 23.14 -2.96
C TYR A 192 -31.30 24.21 -2.50
N LYS A 193 -32.43 24.34 -3.20
CA LYS A 193 -33.47 25.31 -2.82
C LYS A 193 -34.07 24.95 -1.47
N LYS A 194 -34.40 23.67 -1.28
CA LYS A 194 -34.94 23.15 -0.01
C LYS A 194 -33.93 23.27 1.14
N LEU A 195 -32.64 23.09 0.89
CA LEU A 195 -31.58 23.32 1.89
C LEU A 195 -31.57 24.77 2.40
N LEU A 196 -31.77 25.76 1.52
CA LEU A 196 -31.88 27.16 1.92
C LEU A 196 -33.15 27.41 2.75
N GLU A 197 -34.28 26.86 2.33
CA GLU A 197 -35.57 26.99 3.03
C GLU A 197 -35.53 26.36 4.43
N ASN A 198 -34.74 25.29 4.59
CA ASN A 198 -34.53 24.55 5.83
C ASN A 198 -33.22 24.93 6.57
N LYS A 199 -32.59 26.07 6.25
CA LYS A 199 -31.35 26.52 6.92
C LYS A 199 -31.47 26.54 8.45
N SER A 200 -32.63 26.87 9.00
CA SER A 200 -32.89 26.85 10.45
C SER A 200 -32.85 25.45 11.06
N ILE A 201 -33.29 24.43 10.31
CA ILE A 201 -33.22 23.02 10.73
C ILE A 201 -31.76 22.56 10.73
N ILE A 202 -31.00 22.90 9.69
CA ILE A 202 -29.56 22.62 9.61
C ILE A 202 -28.84 23.26 10.80
N ASP A 203 -29.09 24.55 11.09
CA ASP A 203 -28.50 25.26 12.23
C ASP A 203 -28.76 24.53 13.55
N ARG A 204 -30.01 24.12 13.80
CA ARG A 204 -30.40 23.41 15.02
C ARG A 204 -29.75 22.03 15.13
N ILE A 205 -29.67 21.27 14.04
CA ILE A 205 -29.01 19.95 14.05
C ILE A 205 -27.51 20.11 14.32
N LEU A 206 -26.86 21.09 13.68
CA LEU A 206 -25.43 21.34 13.88
C LEU A 206 -25.11 21.92 15.27
N GLN A 207 -26.01 22.69 15.86
CA GLN A 207 -25.91 23.10 17.27
C GLN A 207 -25.83 21.90 18.20
N HIS A 208 -26.68 20.88 17.98
CA HIS A 208 -26.65 19.66 18.78
C HIS A 208 -25.43 18.79 18.48
N LEU A 209 -24.99 18.77 17.22
CA LEU A 209 -23.76 18.12 16.81
C LEU A 209 -22.53 18.72 17.53
N ALA A 210 -22.51 20.03 17.77
CA ALA A 210 -21.42 20.74 18.46
C ALA A 210 -21.19 20.29 19.91
N LYS A 211 -22.13 19.54 20.51
CA LYS A 211 -21.94 18.89 21.82
C LYS A 211 -20.89 17.78 21.79
N LYS A 212 -20.50 17.29 20.60
CA LYS A 212 -19.48 16.25 20.44
C LYS A 212 -18.09 16.88 20.39
N GLU A 213 -17.17 16.31 21.17
CA GLU A 213 -15.78 16.75 21.21
C GLU A 213 -15.08 16.50 19.86
N ASN A 214 -14.28 17.48 19.42
CA ASN A 214 -13.46 17.41 18.20
C ASN A 214 -14.26 17.02 16.93
N ILE A 215 -15.51 17.45 16.86
CA ILE A 215 -16.39 17.13 15.74
C ILE A 215 -15.90 17.79 14.44
N THR A 216 -15.90 17.00 13.37
CA THR A 216 -15.63 17.46 12.00
C THR A 216 -16.79 17.14 11.08
N ILE A 217 -17.24 18.13 10.30
CA ILE A 217 -18.13 17.94 9.15
C ILE A 217 -17.31 17.85 7.88
N ILE A 218 -17.61 16.88 7.04
CA ILE A 218 -16.94 16.65 5.77
C ILE A 218 -17.98 16.71 4.65
N LEU A 219 -17.93 17.74 3.82
CA LEU A 219 -18.79 17.85 2.65
C LEU A 219 -18.15 17.08 1.49
N GLU A 220 -18.90 16.19 0.87
CA GLU A 220 -18.39 15.24 -0.11
C GLU A 220 -19.23 15.24 -1.41
N ASN A 221 -18.63 14.78 -2.52
CA ASN A 221 -19.29 14.68 -3.84
C ASN A 221 -19.80 16.00 -4.44
N LEU A 222 -19.20 17.14 -4.07
CA LEU A 222 -19.63 18.51 -4.46
C LEU A 222 -19.91 18.75 -5.97
N TYR A 223 -19.49 17.88 -6.88
CA TYR A 223 -19.73 18.00 -8.33
C TYR A 223 -21.21 18.10 -8.71
N HIS A 224 -22.11 17.51 -7.92
CA HIS A 224 -23.55 17.60 -8.18
C HIS A 224 -24.09 19.03 -8.08
N HIS A 225 -23.44 19.90 -7.29
CA HIS A 225 -23.84 21.30 -7.15
C HIS A 225 -23.17 22.22 -8.17
N GLN A 226 -22.48 21.73 -9.21
CA GLN A 226 -21.85 22.49 -10.32
C GLN A 226 -21.52 23.98 -10.03
N ASN A 227 -22.43 24.90 -10.35
CA ASN A 227 -22.26 26.36 -10.22
C ASN A 227 -22.68 26.92 -8.84
N LYS A 228 -23.30 26.11 -7.99
CA LYS A 228 -23.79 26.43 -6.64
C LYS A 228 -22.89 25.88 -5.53
N ILE A 229 -21.76 25.26 -5.86
CA ILE A 229 -20.83 24.69 -4.86
C ILE A 229 -20.42 25.74 -3.81
N LYS A 230 -20.12 26.96 -4.26
CA LYS A 230 -19.77 28.07 -3.37
C LYS A 230 -20.87 28.33 -2.35
N SER A 231 -22.09 28.55 -2.82
CA SER A 231 -23.22 28.85 -1.93
C SER A 231 -23.61 27.67 -1.05
N TYR A 232 -23.45 26.43 -1.54
CA TYR A 232 -23.64 25.23 -0.72
C TYR A 232 -22.63 25.17 0.44
N VAL A 233 -21.35 25.39 0.16
CA VAL A 233 -20.30 25.43 1.19
C VAL A 233 -20.51 26.60 2.14
N GLU A 234 -21.00 27.75 1.65
CA GLU A 234 -21.31 28.92 2.47
C GLU A 234 -22.34 28.61 3.57
N ILE A 235 -23.44 27.90 3.24
CA ILE A 235 -24.47 27.49 4.21
C ILE A 235 -23.83 26.78 5.42
N PHE A 236 -23.00 25.77 5.17
CA PHE A 236 -22.36 25.01 6.24
C PHE A 236 -21.23 25.81 6.91
N SER A 237 -20.47 26.61 6.17
CA SER A 237 -19.36 27.40 6.71
C SER A 237 -19.81 28.44 7.74
N GLU A 238 -20.96 29.08 7.50
CA GLU A 238 -21.54 30.07 8.42
C GLU A 238 -21.95 29.41 9.74
N ILE A 239 -22.65 28.28 9.67
CA ILE A 239 -23.15 27.56 10.84
C ILE A 239 -22.01 26.89 11.61
N THR A 240 -21.05 26.29 10.91
CA THR A 240 -19.90 25.63 11.55
C THR A 240 -18.99 26.62 12.26
N LYS A 241 -18.78 27.81 11.71
CA LYS A 241 -18.06 28.91 12.41
C LYS A 241 -18.79 29.33 13.68
N LYS A 242 -20.11 29.50 13.63
CA LYS A 242 -20.95 29.87 14.79
C LYS A 242 -20.80 28.88 15.96
N TYR A 243 -20.65 27.59 15.67
CA TYR A 243 -20.56 26.53 16.68
C TYR A 243 -19.16 25.93 16.86
N ASN A 244 -18.11 26.57 16.30
CA ASN A 244 -16.72 26.09 16.36
C ASN A 244 -16.53 24.62 15.90
N ILE A 245 -17.28 24.21 14.87
CA ILE A 245 -17.18 22.89 14.26
C ILE A 245 -16.13 22.93 13.14
N LYS A 246 -15.26 21.91 13.07
CA LYS A 246 -14.29 21.83 11.96
C LYS A 246 -15.00 21.46 10.66
N LEU A 247 -14.77 22.22 9.60
CA LEU A 247 -15.30 21.95 8.27
C LEU A 247 -14.20 21.48 7.32
N LYS A 248 -14.46 20.39 6.58
CA LYS A 248 -13.63 19.87 5.50
C LYS A 248 -14.47 19.66 4.23
N CYS A 249 -13.83 19.74 3.08
CA CYS A 249 -14.41 19.43 1.78
C CYS A 249 -13.57 18.36 1.05
N ASN A 250 -14.26 17.34 0.54
CA ASN A 250 -13.72 16.28 -0.29
C ASN A 250 -14.29 16.40 -1.72
N VAL A 251 -13.45 16.77 -2.67
CA VAL A 251 -13.82 16.92 -4.08
C VAL A 251 -13.58 15.60 -4.80
N LYS A 252 -14.62 14.77 -4.98
CA LYS A 252 -14.46 13.39 -5.49
C LYS A 252 -14.38 13.21 -7.02
N TYR A 253 -14.59 14.27 -7.81
CA TYR A 253 -14.67 14.20 -9.29
C TYR A 253 -14.15 15.47 -9.97
N ASN A 254 -14.01 15.43 -11.30
CA ASN A 254 -13.76 16.58 -12.18
C ASN A 254 -14.88 17.62 -12.05
N CYS A 255 -14.85 18.40 -10.99
CA CYS A 255 -15.67 19.58 -10.83
C CYS A 255 -15.11 20.66 -11.76
N SER A 256 -15.34 20.54 -13.08
CA SER A 256 -14.98 21.59 -14.03
C SER A 256 -15.49 22.96 -13.57
N GLY A 257 -16.66 23.01 -12.92
CA GLY A 257 -17.20 24.21 -12.27
C GLY A 257 -16.35 24.82 -11.14
N LEU A 258 -15.60 24.01 -10.37
CA LEU A 258 -14.63 24.52 -9.39
C LEU A 258 -13.41 25.13 -10.08
N PHE A 259 -12.99 24.57 -11.22
CA PHE A 259 -11.72 24.93 -11.87
C PHE A 259 -11.87 25.91 -13.04
N ASN A 260 -13.09 26.11 -13.54
CA ASN A 260 -13.39 27.12 -14.55
C ASN A 260 -13.52 28.49 -13.87
N ARG A 261 -12.80 29.50 -14.39
CA ARG A 261 -12.96 30.90 -13.97
C ARG A 261 -14.42 31.32 -14.09
N SER A 262 -15.09 31.60 -12.98
CA SER A 262 -16.45 32.16 -12.95
C SER A 262 -16.45 33.69 -12.82
N CYS A 263 -15.44 34.29 -12.19
CA CYS A 263 -15.36 35.75 -12.08
C CYS A 263 -14.74 36.38 -13.35
N LYS A 264 -15.56 37.05 -14.17
CA LYS A 264 -15.08 37.87 -15.30
C LYS A 264 -14.36 39.16 -14.84
N ASN A 265 -14.69 39.66 -13.65
CA ASN A 265 -14.25 40.98 -13.16
C ASN A 265 -13.04 40.92 -12.19
N CYS A 266 -12.53 39.73 -11.88
CA CYS A 266 -11.43 39.55 -10.94
C CYS A 266 -10.15 39.20 -11.70
N LEU A 267 -9.10 40.02 -11.59
CA LEU A 267 -7.76 39.67 -12.10
C LEU A 267 -7.16 38.47 -11.34
N ASP A 268 -7.51 38.33 -10.05
CA ASP A 268 -7.03 37.26 -9.19
C ASP A 268 -7.74 35.93 -9.45
N LYS A 269 -6.95 34.93 -9.89
CA LYS A 269 -7.39 33.52 -9.98
C LYS A 269 -7.94 33.00 -8.64
N ILE A 270 -7.47 33.58 -7.53
CA ILE A 270 -7.79 33.21 -6.15
C ILE A 270 -9.28 33.37 -5.83
N CYS A 271 -9.94 34.43 -6.33
CA CYS A 271 -11.33 34.76 -5.98
C CYS A 271 -12.33 33.65 -6.36
N THR A 272 -12.02 32.85 -7.40
CA THR A 272 -12.91 31.78 -7.86
C THR A 272 -13.05 30.66 -6.83
N PHE A 273 -12.05 30.48 -5.96
CA PHE A 273 -12.01 29.41 -4.98
C PHE A 273 -12.45 29.85 -3.58
N ASP A 274 -12.70 31.14 -3.33
CA ASP A 274 -13.07 31.63 -1.99
C ASP A 274 -14.57 31.45 -1.69
N PRO A 275 -14.95 30.90 -0.52
CA PRO A 275 -14.10 30.47 0.60
C PRO A 275 -13.69 28.98 0.56
N ILE A 276 -14.09 28.23 -0.47
CA ILE A 276 -13.90 26.78 -0.61
C ILE A 276 -12.43 26.35 -0.44
N LYS A 277 -11.47 27.15 -0.92
CA LYS A 277 -10.03 26.82 -0.91
C LYS A 277 -9.49 26.48 0.48
N GLU A 278 -10.06 27.10 1.52
CA GLU A 278 -9.67 26.89 2.91
C GLU A 278 -10.24 25.58 3.47
N TYR A 279 -11.31 25.05 2.88
CA TYR A 279 -11.98 23.85 3.38
C TYR A 279 -11.57 22.58 2.63
N VAL A 280 -11.06 22.67 1.41
CA VAL A 280 -10.67 21.49 0.62
C VAL A 280 -9.47 20.78 1.27
N THR A 281 -9.69 19.52 1.64
CA THR A 281 -8.67 18.63 2.22
C THR A 281 -8.41 17.39 1.39
N SER A 282 -9.31 17.03 0.48
CA SER A 282 -9.14 15.89 -0.41
C SER A 282 -9.61 16.24 -1.82
N ILE A 283 -8.81 15.87 -2.82
CA ILE A 283 -9.14 16.00 -4.25
C ILE A 283 -8.96 14.64 -4.91
N LYS A 284 -9.98 14.21 -5.66
CA LYS A 284 -9.94 13.05 -6.55
C LYS A 284 -10.28 13.50 -7.96
N PHE A 285 -9.38 13.21 -8.88
CA PHE A 285 -9.48 13.52 -10.31
C PHE A 285 -9.63 12.22 -11.10
N GLU A 286 -10.63 12.17 -11.99
CA GLU A 286 -10.89 11.02 -12.86
C GLU A 286 -11.36 11.48 -14.25
N ASN A 287 -10.99 10.77 -15.32
CA ASN A 287 -11.53 11.02 -16.68
C ASN A 287 -11.30 12.43 -17.25
N GLY A 288 -10.17 13.09 -16.98
CA GLY A 288 -9.87 14.36 -17.66
C GLY A 288 -9.00 14.17 -18.91
N ASN A 289 -9.26 14.98 -19.94
CA ASN A 289 -8.26 15.24 -20.97
C ASN A 289 -7.07 16.01 -20.34
N PHE A 290 -5.93 16.04 -21.03
CA PHE A 290 -4.72 16.67 -20.50
C PHE A 290 -4.86 18.19 -20.26
N ALA A 291 -5.71 18.87 -21.03
CA ALA A 291 -6.03 20.28 -20.81
C ALA A 291 -6.72 20.50 -19.44
N ASN A 292 -7.66 19.63 -19.07
CA ASN A 292 -8.30 19.66 -17.75
C ASN A 292 -7.31 19.33 -16.64
N LEU A 293 -6.43 18.34 -16.86
CA LEU A 293 -5.37 18.01 -15.91
C LEU A 293 -4.47 19.23 -15.65
N LEU A 294 -4.05 19.96 -16.69
CA LEU A 294 -3.26 21.18 -16.55
C LEU A 294 -3.96 22.26 -15.73
N ASN A 295 -5.22 22.55 -16.05
CA ASN A 295 -6.01 23.54 -15.32
C ASN A 295 -6.08 23.20 -13.84
N ILE A 296 -6.24 21.91 -13.54
CA ILE A 296 -6.34 21.41 -12.18
C ILE A 296 -4.99 21.47 -11.45
N ILE A 297 -3.89 21.03 -12.09
CA ILE A 297 -2.53 21.13 -11.55
C ILE A 297 -2.20 22.59 -11.17
N ASN A 298 -2.51 23.53 -12.06
CA ASN A 298 -2.28 24.97 -11.84
C ASN A 298 -3.09 25.54 -10.67
N ASN A 299 -4.22 24.92 -10.32
CA ASN A 299 -5.09 25.35 -9.25
C ASN A 299 -4.76 24.69 -7.90
N TRP A 300 -3.95 23.62 -7.88
CA TRP A 300 -3.65 22.90 -6.64
C TRP A 300 -2.94 23.76 -5.59
N GLN A 301 -2.08 24.67 -6.03
CA GLN A 301 -1.34 25.59 -5.15
C GLN A 301 -2.23 26.44 -4.24
N TYR A 302 -3.52 26.62 -4.57
CA TYR A 302 -4.44 27.44 -3.78
C TYR A 302 -5.10 26.66 -2.62
N PHE A 303 -5.07 25.33 -2.63
CA PHE A 303 -5.67 24.50 -1.58
C PHE A 303 -4.67 24.26 -0.45
N ILE A 304 -4.50 25.27 0.41
CA ILE A 304 -3.53 25.28 1.53
C ILE A 304 -3.74 24.14 2.55
N ASN A 305 -4.97 23.59 2.61
CA ASN A 305 -5.33 22.52 3.52
C ASN A 305 -5.42 21.13 2.85
N LEU A 306 -4.96 21.00 1.61
CA LEU A 306 -4.99 19.73 0.88
C LEU A 306 -4.14 18.68 1.59
N GLU A 307 -4.76 17.60 2.08
CA GLU A 307 -4.15 16.48 2.80
C GLU A 307 -4.01 15.23 1.89
N THR A 308 -4.98 15.01 1.00
CA THR A 308 -5.04 13.83 0.12
C THR A 308 -5.28 14.21 -1.34
N LEU A 309 -4.51 13.62 -2.26
CA LEU A 309 -4.68 13.78 -3.71
C LEU A 309 -4.80 12.41 -4.39
N GLU A 310 -5.88 12.15 -5.11
CA GLU A 310 -6.09 10.95 -5.91
C GLU A 310 -6.19 11.30 -7.40
N LEU A 311 -5.31 10.75 -8.23
CA LEU A 311 -5.28 11.00 -9.67
C LEU A 311 -5.53 9.69 -10.42
N SER A 312 -6.62 9.63 -11.18
CA SER A 312 -6.85 8.59 -12.18
C SER A 312 -6.63 9.16 -13.58
N ILE A 313 -5.51 8.81 -14.20
CA ILE A 313 -5.07 9.36 -15.49
C ILE A 313 -4.97 8.23 -16.53
N LEU A 314 -5.20 8.56 -17.81
CA LEU A 314 -5.02 7.64 -18.94
C LEU A 314 -3.53 7.42 -19.25
N ASN A 315 -3.17 6.30 -19.88
CA ASN A 315 -1.77 5.91 -20.12
C ASN A 315 -1.14 6.60 -21.33
N ASN A 316 -1.17 7.91 -21.36
CA ASN A 316 -0.47 8.70 -22.36
C ASN A 316 0.63 9.49 -21.64
N ASP A 317 1.77 9.72 -22.30
CA ASP A 317 2.89 10.46 -21.70
C ASP A 317 2.50 11.94 -21.46
N ILE A 318 2.29 12.28 -20.18
CA ILE A 318 1.88 13.60 -19.70
C ILE A 318 2.93 14.63 -20.05
N LYS A 319 4.21 14.31 -19.81
CA LYS A 319 5.32 15.23 -20.02
C LYS A 319 5.47 15.54 -21.50
N LYS A 320 5.45 14.51 -22.33
CA LYS A 320 5.49 14.65 -23.80
C LYS A 320 4.33 15.50 -24.31
N TRP A 321 3.12 15.30 -23.81
CA TRP A 321 1.98 16.12 -24.20
C TRP A 321 2.18 17.60 -23.86
N PHE A 322 2.74 17.91 -22.69
CA PHE A 322 3.06 19.30 -22.32
C PHE A 322 4.12 19.91 -23.23
N GLU A 323 5.17 19.15 -23.56
CA GLU A 323 6.23 19.58 -24.48
C GLU A 323 5.69 19.84 -25.89
N GLU A 324 4.87 18.93 -26.43
CA GLU A 324 4.22 19.08 -27.75
C GLU A 324 3.30 20.31 -27.83
N ASN A 325 2.74 20.75 -26.70
CA ASN A 325 1.88 21.93 -26.63
C ASN A 325 2.61 23.21 -26.17
N ASN A 326 3.95 23.19 -26.02
CA ASN A 326 4.76 24.30 -25.52
C ASN A 326 4.32 24.82 -24.13
N ILE A 327 3.88 23.92 -23.26
CA ILE A 327 3.37 24.25 -21.92
C ILE A 327 4.46 24.00 -20.88
N SER A 328 4.98 25.07 -20.29
CA SER A 328 5.88 24.98 -19.13
C SER A 328 5.09 24.81 -17.84
N ILE A 329 5.44 23.78 -17.05
CA ILE A 329 4.86 23.54 -15.73
C ILE A 329 5.89 23.89 -14.68
N ASP A 330 5.51 24.76 -13.76
CA ASP A 330 6.34 25.06 -12.61
C ASP A 330 6.42 23.84 -11.68
N SER A 331 7.62 23.31 -11.50
CA SER A 331 7.92 22.24 -10.54
C SER A 331 7.57 22.59 -9.08
N SER A 332 7.27 23.85 -8.78
CA SER A 332 6.90 24.34 -7.44
C SER A 332 5.41 24.19 -7.10
N LEU A 333 4.54 23.82 -8.06
CA LEU A 333 3.07 23.94 -7.91
C LEU A 333 2.49 23.20 -6.69
N LEU A 334 2.91 21.96 -6.41
CA LEU A 334 2.46 21.25 -5.19
C LEU A 334 3.39 21.46 -4.00
N LYS A 335 4.56 22.11 -4.15
CA LYS A 335 5.44 22.43 -3.01
C LYS A 335 4.74 23.32 -1.98
N ASN A 336 3.77 24.12 -2.43
CA ASN A 336 2.93 24.97 -1.58
C ASN A 336 1.85 24.20 -0.81
N CYS A 337 1.52 22.96 -1.22
CA CYS A 337 0.56 22.11 -0.51
C CYS A 337 1.24 21.44 0.70
N THR A 338 1.64 22.21 1.72
CA THR A 338 2.43 21.74 2.86
C THR A 338 1.71 20.72 3.75
N LYS A 339 0.40 20.55 3.59
CA LYS A 339 -0.38 19.53 4.31
C LYS A 339 -0.58 18.25 3.52
N LEU A 340 -0.12 18.18 2.27
CA LEU A 340 -0.33 17.01 1.41
C LEU A 340 0.50 15.84 1.92
N GLN A 341 -0.17 14.83 2.47
CA GLN A 341 0.44 13.66 3.10
C GLN A 341 0.20 12.38 2.33
N LYS A 342 -0.94 12.27 1.62
CA LYS A 342 -1.32 11.08 0.87
C LYS A 342 -1.54 11.40 -0.60
N VAL A 343 -0.83 10.70 -1.48
CA VAL A 343 -1.07 10.72 -2.92
C VAL A 343 -1.43 9.32 -3.40
N LYS A 344 -2.47 9.21 -4.23
CA LYS A 344 -2.91 7.98 -4.86
C LYS A 344 -2.91 8.15 -6.37
N LEU A 345 -2.11 7.36 -7.07
CA LEU A 345 -1.98 7.39 -8.52
C LEU A 345 -2.57 6.11 -9.11
N ASN A 346 -3.59 6.26 -9.95
CA ASN A 346 -4.19 5.20 -10.74
C ASN A 346 -3.95 5.48 -12.22
N LEU A 347 -2.91 4.88 -12.78
CA LEU A 347 -2.58 5.01 -14.19
C LEU A 347 -3.32 3.88 -14.89
N ARG A 348 -4.48 4.16 -15.47
CA ARG A 348 -5.47 3.14 -15.92
C ARG A 348 -4.98 2.27 -17.08
N SER A 349 -3.96 1.47 -16.82
CA SER A 349 -3.34 0.53 -17.74
C SER A 349 -3.87 -0.87 -17.50
N SER A 350 -3.84 -1.66 -18.57
CA SER A 350 -4.16 -3.07 -18.43
C SER A 350 -3.06 -3.72 -17.59
N LEU A 351 -3.44 -4.49 -16.56
CA LEU A 351 -2.47 -5.26 -15.76
C LEU A 351 -1.66 -6.26 -16.61
N HIS A 352 -2.16 -6.55 -17.82
CA HIS A 352 -1.52 -7.42 -18.81
C HIS A 352 -0.82 -6.64 -19.93
N GLU A 353 -0.57 -5.34 -19.76
CA GLU A 353 0.09 -4.52 -20.77
C GLU A 353 1.55 -4.95 -20.92
N LYS A 354 1.84 -5.77 -21.94
CA LYS A 354 3.20 -6.18 -22.31
C LYS A 354 3.87 -5.21 -23.28
N ASN A 355 3.16 -4.15 -23.68
CA ASN A 355 3.70 -3.17 -24.60
C ASN A 355 4.73 -2.28 -23.90
N ILE A 356 6.00 -2.47 -24.24
CA ILE A 356 7.15 -1.74 -23.70
C ILE A 356 6.96 -0.22 -23.82
N ILE A 357 6.34 0.28 -24.90
CA ILE A 357 6.11 1.71 -25.09
C ILE A 357 5.15 2.24 -24.02
N LYS A 358 4.01 1.57 -23.81
CA LYS A 358 3.04 1.98 -22.79
C LYS A 358 3.57 1.85 -21.37
N ILE A 359 4.38 0.83 -21.08
CA ILE A 359 5.07 0.70 -19.78
C ILE A 359 5.97 1.93 -19.56
N LYS A 360 6.75 2.33 -20.57
CA LYS A 360 7.58 3.54 -20.51
C LYS A 360 6.74 4.80 -20.30
N GLU A 361 5.60 4.95 -20.98
CA GLU A 361 4.71 6.10 -20.80
C GLU A 361 4.16 6.17 -19.37
N VAL A 362 3.73 5.03 -18.80
CA VAL A 362 3.30 4.93 -17.39
C VAL A 362 4.44 5.32 -16.44
N HIS A 363 5.67 4.85 -16.69
CA HIS A 363 6.84 5.19 -15.86
C HIS A 363 7.22 6.66 -15.98
N ASN A 364 7.20 7.24 -17.18
CA ASN A 364 7.42 8.67 -17.39
C ASN A 364 6.40 9.51 -16.61
N ASN A 365 5.12 9.10 -16.64
CA ASN A 365 4.07 9.75 -15.85
C ASN A 365 4.33 9.68 -14.35
N LEU A 366 4.81 8.54 -13.85
CA LEU A 366 5.18 8.39 -12.44
C LEU A 366 6.33 9.31 -12.05
N VAL A 367 7.41 9.36 -12.84
CA VAL A 367 8.56 10.23 -12.59
C VAL A 367 8.13 11.69 -12.63
N PHE A 368 7.36 12.07 -13.64
CA PHE A 368 6.84 13.43 -13.80
C PHE A 368 5.96 13.85 -12.63
N LEU A 369 4.91 13.09 -12.31
CA LEU A 369 4.01 13.40 -11.20
C LEU A 369 4.73 13.37 -9.85
N GLY A 370 5.66 12.44 -9.67
CA GLY A 370 6.52 12.37 -8.49
C GLY A 370 7.40 13.61 -8.31
N SER A 371 7.90 14.19 -9.40
CA SER A 371 8.71 15.41 -9.37
C SER A 371 7.94 16.66 -8.92
N LEU A 372 6.62 16.66 -9.08
CA LEU A 372 5.76 17.75 -8.62
C LEU A 372 5.49 17.69 -7.11
N MET A 373 5.55 16.50 -6.49
CA MET A 373 5.09 16.28 -5.11
C MET A 373 5.95 17.02 -4.06
N PRO A 374 5.34 17.55 -2.98
CA PRO A 374 6.06 18.11 -1.86
C PRO A 374 6.69 17.00 -1.01
N ASN A 375 7.74 17.35 -0.24
CA ASN A 375 8.41 16.44 0.69
C ASN A 375 7.52 15.98 1.86
N THR A 376 6.33 16.56 2.01
CA THR A 376 5.35 16.23 3.05
C THR A 376 4.55 14.96 2.74
N VAL A 377 4.64 14.43 1.52
CA VAL A 377 3.97 13.19 1.12
C VAL A 377 4.60 11.99 1.84
N GLN A 378 3.83 11.39 2.74
CA GLN A 378 4.21 10.20 3.50
C GLN A 378 3.72 8.92 2.82
N VAL A 379 2.51 8.96 2.25
CA VAL A 379 1.86 7.82 1.61
C VAL A 379 1.73 8.07 0.11
N LEU A 380 2.24 7.14 -0.67
CA LEU A 380 2.10 7.10 -2.13
C LEU A 380 1.51 5.73 -2.45
N GLU A 381 0.26 5.72 -2.91
CA GLU A 381 -0.51 4.54 -3.28
C GLU A 381 -0.53 4.44 -4.81
N LEU A 382 -0.04 3.32 -5.34
CA LEU A 382 0.11 3.10 -6.77
C LEU A 382 -0.85 1.99 -7.22
N ILE A 383 -1.70 2.28 -8.19
CA ILE A 383 -2.76 1.38 -8.67
C ILE A 383 -2.64 1.21 -10.18
N ASN A 384 -2.86 -0.02 -10.65
CA ASN A 384 -2.79 -0.40 -12.07
C ASN A 384 -1.47 0.02 -12.72
N ILE A 385 -0.34 -0.28 -12.08
CA ILE A 385 0.97 0.02 -12.65
C ILE A 385 1.59 -1.28 -13.12
N PRO A 386 1.63 -1.55 -14.44
CA PRO A 386 2.28 -2.73 -14.97
C PRO A 386 3.76 -2.61 -14.65
N ASP A 387 4.32 -3.74 -14.23
CA ASP A 387 5.76 -3.93 -14.30
C ASP A 387 6.52 -2.89 -13.44
N LEU A 388 6.02 -2.63 -12.23
CA LEU A 388 6.74 -1.84 -11.22
C LEU A 388 8.10 -2.46 -10.90
N ASP A 389 8.19 -3.79 -10.95
CA ASP A 389 9.41 -4.57 -10.71
C ASP A 389 10.45 -4.36 -11.82
N ASN A 390 9.97 -4.07 -13.03
CA ASN A 390 10.85 -3.55 -14.03
C ASN A 390 11.23 -2.12 -13.63
N ASP A 391 12.37 -2.02 -12.95
CA ASP A 391 13.40 -1.25 -13.62
C ASP A 391 13.36 -1.74 -15.08
N ILE A 392 13.46 -0.78 -15.97
CA ILE A 392 14.33 -0.99 -17.10
C ILE A 392 15.72 -1.34 -16.49
N VAL A 393 15.83 -2.54 -15.89
CA VAL A 393 16.99 -3.38 -15.82
C VAL A 393 16.99 -3.82 -17.28
N ILE A 394 17.33 -2.88 -18.17
CA ILE A 394 18.44 -3.11 -19.06
C ILE A 394 19.39 -3.75 -18.09
N SER A 395 19.63 -5.06 -18.20
CA SER A 395 20.83 -5.54 -17.55
C SER A 395 21.91 -4.68 -18.19
N GLU A 396 22.33 -3.64 -17.49
CA GLU A 396 23.26 -2.68 -18.04
C GLU A 396 24.52 -3.49 -18.31
N PRO A 397 25.30 -3.10 -19.33
CA PRO A 397 26.68 -3.58 -19.40
C PRO A 397 27.26 -3.45 -17.99
N CYS A 398 27.66 -4.58 -17.40
CA CYS A 398 28.19 -4.59 -16.05
C CYS A 398 29.38 -3.61 -16.01
N PRO A 399 29.35 -2.57 -15.15
CA PRO A 399 30.38 -1.55 -15.12
C PRO A 399 31.78 -2.16 -14.93
N GLY A 400 32.70 -1.85 -15.85
CA GLY A 400 34.07 -2.36 -15.82
C GLY A 400 34.24 -3.84 -16.18
N SER A 401 33.18 -4.56 -16.58
CA SER A 401 33.27 -5.95 -17.06
C SER A 401 32.59 -6.12 -18.42
N PRO A 402 33.30 -5.80 -19.52
CA PRO A 402 32.75 -5.89 -20.87
C PRO A 402 32.14 -7.27 -21.20
N GLY A 403 30.91 -7.25 -21.72
CA GLY A 403 30.15 -8.44 -22.09
C GLY A 403 29.50 -9.20 -20.93
N PHE A 404 29.59 -8.67 -19.70
CA PHE A 404 28.73 -9.10 -18.60
C PHE A 404 27.52 -8.17 -18.50
N LEU A 405 26.44 -8.70 -17.94
CA LEU A 405 25.17 -8.05 -17.72
C LEU A 405 24.93 -7.94 -16.22
N LEU A 406 24.55 -6.76 -15.73
CA LEU A 406 24.24 -6.56 -14.32
C LEU A 406 22.89 -7.20 -13.97
N ALA A 407 22.90 -8.10 -13.01
CA ALA A 407 21.72 -8.79 -12.49
C ALA A 407 21.12 -8.04 -11.29
N PRO A 408 19.82 -8.24 -10.98
CA PRO A 408 19.14 -7.57 -9.87
C PRO A 408 19.75 -7.84 -8.48
N ASN A 409 20.42 -8.97 -8.31
CA ASN A 409 21.15 -9.31 -7.09
C ASN A 409 22.52 -8.61 -6.98
N GLY A 410 22.87 -7.70 -7.89
CA GLY A 410 24.14 -6.97 -7.92
C GLY A 410 25.33 -7.77 -8.44
N LYS A 411 25.13 -9.00 -8.93
CA LYS A 411 26.15 -9.79 -9.61
C LYS A 411 26.17 -9.48 -11.10
N CYS A 412 27.32 -9.64 -11.72
CA CYS A 412 27.51 -9.56 -13.15
C CYS A 412 27.51 -10.95 -13.74
N ILE A 413 26.68 -11.16 -14.76
CA ILE A 413 26.46 -12.46 -15.40
C ILE A 413 26.86 -12.39 -16.87
N LYS A 414 27.64 -13.35 -17.33
CA LYS A 414 27.93 -13.55 -18.75
C LYS A 414 27.55 -14.95 -19.19
N ILE A 415 26.76 -15.06 -20.26
CA ILE A 415 26.34 -16.34 -20.82
C ILE A 415 27.31 -16.81 -21.91
N TYR A 416 27.64 -18.10 -21.90
CA TYR A 416 28.44 -18.79 -22.90
C TYR A 416 27.64 -19.96 -23.49
N HIS A 417 27.71 -20.12 -24.80
CA HIS A 417 27.11 -21.25 -25.51
C HIS A 417 27.99 -22.49 -25.41
N GLY A 418 27.38 -23.67 -25.22
CA GLY A 418 28.12 -24.91 -25.01
C GLY A 418 28.93 -25.41 -26.20
N ARG A 419 28.59 -24.99 -27.42
CA ARG A 419 29.38 -25.19 -28.66
C ARG A 419 30.84 -24.72 -28.59
N HIS A 420 31.21 -23.94 -27.57
CA HIS A 420 32.59 -23.50 -27.35
C HIS A 420 33.45 -24.52 -26.59
N GLY A 421 32.84 -25.58 -26.04
CA GLY A 421 33.50 -26.59 -25.20
C GLY A 421 33.67 -26.13 -23.75
N TYR A 422 33.42 -27.02 -22.79
CA TYR A 422 33.43 -26.68 -21.36
C TYR A 422 34.76 -26.06 -20.89
N GLN A 423 35.90 -26.67 -21.24
CA GLN A 423 37.21 -26.20 -20.77
C GLN A 423 37.55 -24.80 -21.26
N LYS A 424 37.19 -24.47 -22.51
CA LYS A 424 37.41 -23.14 -23.08
C LYS A 424 36.56 -22.08 -22.38
N VAL A 425 35.32 -22.43 -22.05
CA VAL A 425 34.40 -21.56 -21.30
C VAL A 425 34.89 -21.34 -19.87
N LEU A 426 35.33 -22.40 -19.18
CA LEU A 426 35.90 -22.32 -17.83
C LEU A 426 37.11 -21.39 -17.79
N ASN A 427 38.11 -21.64 -18.65
CA ASN A 427 39.31 -20.80 -18.73
C ASN A 427 38.96 -19.32 -19.03
N SER A 428 37.98 -19.06 -19.90
CA SER A 428 37.54 -17.70 -20.21
C SER A 428 36.83 -17.01 -19.04
N CYS A 429 36.09 -17.77 -18.23
CA CYS A 429 35.44 -17.24 -17.04
C CYS A 429 36.46 -16.89 -15.95
N GLU A 430 37.40 -17.79 -15.68
CA GLU A 430 38.47 -17.61 -14.69
C GLU A 430 39.41 -16.45 -15.05
N GLN A 431 39.80 -16.32 -16.32
CA GLN A 431 40.58 -15.17 -16.80
C GLN A 431 39.92 -13.82 -16.50
N LYS A 432 38.58 -13.78 -16.42
CA LYS A 432 37.81 -12.58 -16.10
C LYS A 432 37.51 -12.43 -14.62
N ARG A 433 38.12 -13.29 -13.79
CA ARG A 433 37.90 -13.42 -12.35
C ARG A 433 36.44 -13.72 -12.00
N GLY A 434 35.77 -14.48 -12.86
CA GLY A 434 34.41 -14.96 -12.62
C GLY A 434 34.41 -16.42 -12.16
N VAL A 435 33.24 -16.88 -11.73
CA VAL A 435 33.00 -18.26 -11.30
C VAL A 435 31.92 -18.86 -12.20
N LEU A 436 32.21 -20.00 -12.82
CA LEU A 436 31.33 -20.62 -13.80
C LEU A 436 30.20 -21.40 -13.12
N SER A 437 28.96 -21.17 -13.58
CA SER A 437 27.75 -21.93 -13.26
C SER A 437 27.43 -22.08 -11.77
N ASN A 438 27.79 -21.09 -10.97
CA ASN A 438 27.71 -21.11 -9.51
C ASN A 438 26.53 -20.27 -8.98
N PHE A 439 25.29 -20.75 -9.14
CA PHE A 439 24.10 -19.96 -8.79
C PHE A 439 22.93 -20.78 -8.22
N PHE A 440 23.09 -21.35 -7.04
CA PHE A 440 22.16 -22.34 -6.49
C PHE A 440 21.01 -21.75 -5.69
N THR A 441 21.09 -20.47 -5.31
CA THR A 441 20.03 -19.84 -4.53
C THR A 441 18.85 -19.48 -5.44
N ASP A 442 17.65 -19.43 -4.86
CA ASP A 442 16.43 -19.00 -5.57
C ASP A 442 16.60 -17.59 -6.14
N ILE A 443 17.27 -16.68 -5.41
CA ILE A 443 17.50 -15.30 -5.85
C ILE A 443 18.47 -15.22 -7.04
N GLU A 444 19.51 -16.04 -7.08
CA GLU A 444 20.41 -16.06 -8.25
C GLU A 444 19.76 -16.74 -9.44
N THR A 445 18.95 -17.79 -9.21
CA THR A 445 18.18 -18.46 -10.26
C THR A 445 17.15 -17.50 -10.88
N TYR A 446 16.42 -16.76 -10.06
CA TYR A 446 15.51 -15.71 -10.52
C TYR A 446 16.25 -14.62 -11.32
N SER A 447 17.38 -14.14 -10.78
CA SER A 447 18.21 -13.13 -11.43
C SER A 447 18.72 -13.58 -12.81
N PHE A 448 19.13 -14.85 -12.91
CA PHE A 448 19.53 -15.46 -14.17
C PHE A 448 18.36 -15.57 -15.17
N ASN A 449 17.21 -16.07 -14.73
CA ASN A 449 16.03 -16.24 -15.58
C ASN A 449 15.61 -14.90 -16.20
N LEU A 450 15.63 -13.82 -15.42
CA LEU A 450 15.36 -12.47 -15.92
C LEU A 450 16.33 -12.05 -17.04
N ILE A 451 17.63 -12.37 -16.91
CA ILE A 451 18.61 -12.08 -17.97
C ILE A 451 18.33 -12.90 -19.22
N ILE A 452 18.03 -14.20 -19.08
CA ILE A 452 17.70 -15.07 -20.22
C ILE A 452 16.46 -14.57 -20.96
N GLU A 453 15.36 -14.32 -20.24
CA GLU A 453 14.10 -13.85 -20.82
C GLU A 453 14.25 -12.49 -21.52
N LYS A 454 15.10 -11.60 -21.00
CA LYS A 454 15.27 -10.26 -21.57
C LYS A 454 16.28 -10.21 -22.71
N HIS A 455 17.47 -10.81 -22.53
CA HIS A 455 18.62 -10.63 -23.43
C HIS A 455 18.88 -11.83 -24.35
N TYR A 456 18.36 -13.02 -24.02
CA TYR A 456 18.63 -14.26 -24.74
C TYR A 456 17.35 -14.96 -25.24
N LYS A 457 16.35 -14.19 -25.69
CA LYS A 457 15.04 -14.69 -26.19
C LYS A 457 15.12 -15.75 -27.30
N LYS A 458 16.24 -15.80 -28.04
CA LYS A 458 16.48 -16.73 -29.15
C LYS A 458 17.41 -17.88 -28.78
N ILE A 459 17.66 -18.11 -27.48
CA ILE A 459 18.45 -19.24 -27.02
C ILE A 459 17.81 -20.54 -27.50
N LYS A 460 18.61 -21.44 -28.06
CA LYS A 460 18.12 -22.72 -28.63
C LYS A 460 18.41 -23.89 -27.70
N GLU A 461 19.45 -23.75 -26.90
CA GLU A 461 19.88 -24.70 -25.88
C GLU A 461 18.75 -24.91 -24.86
N GLN A 462 18.51 -26.16 -24.50
CA GLN A 462 17.48 -26.56 -23.55
C GLN A 462 17.92 -26.32 -22.10
N PHE A 463 19.21 -26.50 -21.81
CA PHE A 463 19.72 -26.57 -20.46
C PHE A 463 20.69 -25.43 -20.14
N VAL A 464 20.75 -25.07 -18.85
CA VAL A 464 21.87 -24.31 -18.28
C VAL A 464 22.61 -25.16 -17.26
N ASP A 465 23.94 -25.16 -17.32
CA ASP A 465 24.80 -25.80 -16.34
C ASP A 465 24.66 -25.12 -14.97
N ARG A 466 24.56 -25.95 -13.94
CA ARG A 466 24.29 -25.51 -12.57
C ARG A 466 25.46 -25.73 -11.63
N GLY A 467 26.63 -26.12 -12.13
CA GLY A 467 27.85 -26.23 -11.33
C GLY A 467 27.83 -27.30 -10.24
N PHE A 468 27.04 -28.36 -10.43
CA PHE A 468 27.04 -29.53 -9.54
C PHE A 468 27.22 -30.82 -10.32
N THR A 469 27.74 -31.84 -9.63
CA THR A 469 28.00 -33.17 -10.18
C THR A 469 27.32 -34.22 -9.32
N CYS A 470 26.68 -35.19 -9.96
CA CYS A 470 26.12 -36.36 -9.27
C CYS A 470 27.00 -37.58 -9.59
N TYR A 471 27.40 -38.33 -8.55
CA TYR A 471 28.27 -39.50 -8.68
C TYR A 471 27.51 -40.83 -8.69
N SER A 472 26.27 -40.83 -8.21
CA SER A 472 25.36 -41.98 -8.29
C SER A 472 23.90 -41.50 -8.28
N LYS A 473 22.95 -42.40 -8.54
CA LYS A 473 21.51 -42.10 -8.41
C LYS A 473 21.00 -42.08 -6.96
N ASN A 474 21.74 -42.73 -6.06
CA ASN A 474 21.32 -42.97 -4.69
C ASN A 474 21.90 -41.93 -3.71
N ASP A 475 22.97 -41.25 -4.12
CA ASP A 475 23.62 -40.21 -3.34
C ASP A 475 23.13 -38.82 -3.74
N LYS A 476 23.29 -37.86 -2.83
CA LYS A 476 23.05 -36.45 -3.16
C LYS A 476 24.14 -35.96 -4.12
N CYS A 477 23.74 -35.13 -5.07
CA CYS A 477 24.68 -34.41 -5.91
C CYS A 477 25.45 -33.38 -5.09
N THR A 478 26.68 -33.08 -5.47
CA THR A 478 27.56 -32.14 -4.73
C THR A 478 27.96 -30.97 -5.62
N LEU A 479 28.21 -29.82 -5.01
CA LEU A 479 28.65 -28.63 -5.72
C LEU A 479 30.10 -28.77 -6.19
N ASN A 480 30.41 -28.36 -7.41
CA ASN A 480 31.75 -28.51 -7.99
C ASN A 480 32.82 -27.65 -7.30
N LEU A 481 32.41 -26.55 -6.65
CA LEU A 481 33.32 -25.65 -5.92
C LEU A 481 33.60 -26.13 -4.49
N ASP A 482 32.65 -26.85 -3.90
CA ASP A 482 32.80 -27.42 -2.58
C ASP A 482 32.01 -28.73 -2.51
N ASN A 483 32.71 -29.83 -2.73
CA ASN A 483 32.14 -31.17 -2.77
C ASN A 483 31.54 -31.60 -1.42
N LYS A 484 31.72 -30.81 -0.34
CA LYS A 484 31.07 -31.04 0.95
C LYS A 484 29.62 -30.54 1.00
N ILE A 485 29.21 -29.71 0.05
CA ILE A 485 27.87 -29.13 0.00
C ILE A 485 26.99 -29.95 -0.95
N ASN A 486 25.90 -30.49 -0.39
CA ASN A 486 24.91 -31.24 -1.14
C ASN A 486 23.88 -30.32 -1.81
N VAL A 487 23.47 -30.67 -3.02
CA VAL A 487 22.32 -30.06 -3.71
C VAL A 487 21.02 -30.57 -3.08
N GLU A 488 20.16 -29.65 -2.64
CA GLU A 488 18.88 -29.99 -2.01
C GLU A 488 17.73 -30.14 -3.00
N ASN A 489 17.86 -29.57 -4.20
CA ASN A 489 16.83 -29.67 -5.25
C ASN A 489 16.64 -31.12 -5.71
N LYS A 490 15.41 -31.49 -6.05
CA LYS A 490 15.10 -32.79 -6.64
C LYS A 490 15.66 -32.89 -8.05
N VAL A 491 16.69 -33.72 -8.25
CA VAL A 491 17.35 -33.94 -9.54
C VAL A 491 16.78 -35.19 -10.23
N LYS A 492 16.40 -35.08 -11.51
CA LYS A 492 16.02 -36.21 -12.36
C LYS A 492 17.19 -36.65 -13.25
N PHE A 493 17.54 -37.92 -13.25
CA PHE A 493 18.66 -38.44 -14.05
C PHE A 493 18.22 -38.79 -15.47
N LEU A 494 18.80 -38.16 -16.48
CA LEU A 494 18.57 -38.44 -17.91
C LEU A 494 19.68 -39.32 -18.53
N THR A 495 20.69 -39.67 -17.74
CA THR A 495 21.79 -40.57 -18.12
C THR A 495 22.02 -41.63 -17.03
N ASN A 496 22.63 -42.74 -17.43
CA ASN A 496 23.17 -43.77 -16.52
C ASN A 496 24.70 -43.67 -16.38
N ASN A 497 25.35 -42.77 -17.12
CA ASN A 497 26.79 -42.57 -17.08
C ASN A 497 27.14 -41.62 -15.93
N PHE A 498 27.93 -42.09 -14.97
CA PHE A 498 28.38 -41.31 -13.83
C PHE A 498 29.91 -41.14 -13.85
N PRO A 499 30.44 -39.98 -13.40
CA PRO A 499 29.72 -38.81 -12.91
C PRO A 499 28.91 -38.11 -14.01
N CYS A 500 27.76 -37.55 -13.66
CA CYS A 500 26.89 -36.80 -14.57
C CYS A 500 26.79 -35.33 -14.18
N ARG A 501 26.55 -34.47 -15.18
CA ARG A 501 26.49 -33.01 -15.07
C ARG A 501 25.12 -32.53 -14.61
N GLY A 502 25.10 -31.72 -13.57
CA GLY A 502 23.91 -31.04 -13.07
C GLY A 502 23.49 -29.85 -13.93
N VAL A 503 22.25 -29.87 -14.40
CA VAL A 503 21.67 -28.82 -15.24
C VAL A 503 20.25 -28.44 -14.81
N MET A 504 19.78 -27.29 -15.28
CA MET A 504 18.39 -26.84 -15.16
C MET A 504 17.80 -26.62 -16.55
N ASP A 505 16.59 -27.13 -16.78
CA ASP A 505 15.84 -26.87 -18.01
C ASP A 505 15.32 -25.43 -18.03
N LEU A 506 15.63 -24.69 -19.10
CA LEU A 506 15.35 -23.25 -19.19
C LEU A 506 13.85 -22.90 -19.30
N LYS A 507 12.98 -23.87 -19.59
CA LYS A 507 11.53 -23.65 -19.76
C LYS A 507 10.74 -24.06 -18.53
N SER A 508 11.07 -25.21 -17.98
CA SER A 508 10.37 -25.84 -16.86
C SER A 508 11.03 -25.61 -15.51
N TYR A 509 12.27 -25.11 -15.50
CA TYR A 509 13.09 -24.88 -14.29
C TYR A 509 13.36 -26.13 -13.45
N ASN A 510 13.12 -27.31 -14.02
CA ASN A 510 13.41 -28.60 -13.39
C ASN A 510 14.91 -28.90 -13.47
N PHE A 511 15.42 -29.57 -12.43
CA PHE A 511 16.82 -29.96 -12.32
C PHE A 511 17.02 -31.37 -12.86
N TYR A 512 18.03 -31.52 -13.71
CA TYR A 512 18.38 -32.79 -14.33
C TYR A 512 19.87 -33.11 -14.16
N CYS A 513 20.20 -34.38 -14.32
CA CYS A 513 21.58 -34.82 -14.51
C CYS A 513 21.75 -35.44 -15.89
N ILE A 514 22.67 -34.93 -16.69
CA ILE A 514 22.92 -35.35 -18.08
C ILE A 514 24.36 -35.82 -18.25
N ASP A 515 24.63 -36.50 -19.36
CA ASP A 515 25.98 -37.02 -19.65
C ASP A 515 27.01 -35.87 -19.70
N MET A 516 28.17 -36.07 -19.07
CA MET A 516 29.27 -35.08 -19.03
C MET A 516 29.74 -34.64 -20.42
N ASN A 517 29.62 -35.51 -21.43
CA ASN A 517 29.99 -35.26 -22.82
C ASN A 517 28.93 -34.46 -23.61
N SER A 518 27.79 -34.14 -23.01
CA SER A 518 26.77 -33.32 -23.65
C SER A 518 27.26 -31.87 -23.71
N GLU A 519 27.52 -31.34 -24.91
CA GLU A 519 28.01 -29.95 -25.06
C GLU A 519 27.05 -29.04 -25.84
N ASN A 520 26.30 -29.58 -26.81
CA ASN A 520 25.60 -28.74 -27.79
C ASN A 520 24.26 -28.15 -27.32
N ASP A 521 23.69 -28.65 -26.22
CA ASP A 521 22.36 -28.27 -25.74
C ASP A 521 22.39 -27.56 -24.38
N ILE A 522 23.57 -27.04 -24.00
CA ILE A 522 23.83 -26.43 -22.70
C ILE A 522 24.39 -25.03 -22.88
N ILE A 523 23.95 -24.10 -22.04
CA ILE A 523 24.65 -22.85 -21.79
C ILE A 523 25.32 -22.83 -20.41
N TYR A 524 26.35 -22.00 -20.28
CA TYR A 524 27.06 -21.76 -19.04
C TYR A 524 26.94 -20.30 -18.63
N ALA A 525 26.80 -20.03 -17.34
CA ALA A 525 26.69 -18.68 -16.80
C ALA A 525 27.89 -18.35 -15.93
N CYS A 526 28.73 -17.41 -16.34
CA CYS A 526 29.86 -16.92 -15.55
C CYS A 526 29.42 -15.77 -14.66
N TYR A 527 29.54 -15.94 -13.35
CA TYR A 527 29.17 -14.95 -12.34
C TYR A 527 30.39 -14.20 -11.83
N LYS A 528 30.19 -12.93 -11.50
CA LYS A 528 31.22 -12.09 -10.88
C LYS A 528 30.55 -11.07 -9.98
N ASP A 529 31.15 -10.74 -8.86
CA ASP A 529 30.67 -9.62 -8.03
C ASP A 529 30.99 -8.28 -8.71
N THR A 530 30.11 -7.28 -8.59
CA THR A 530 30.32 -5.95 -9.18
C THR A 530 31.52 -5.24 -8.54
N PHE A 531 32.38 -4.62 -9.36
CA PHE A 531 33.47 -3.78 -8.86
C PHE A 531 33.00 -2.39 -8.38
N TYR A 532 31.86 -1.91 -8.88
CA TYR A 532 31.33 -0.59 -8.56
C TYR A 532 30.13 -0.68 -7.63
N ILE A 533 30.41 -0.86 -6.35
CA ILE A 533 29.61 -0.16 -5.35
C ILE A 533 30.48 1.04 -5.01
N LYS A 534 29.96 2.27 -5.18
CA LYS A 534 30.70 3.52 -4.89
C LYS A 534 31.47 3.32 -3.58
N LYS A 535 32.80 3.43 -3.63
CA LYS A 535 33.65 3.23 -2.45
C LYS A 535 33.11 4.08 -1.31
N CYS A 536 33.20 3.54 -0.10
CA CYS A 536 32.89 4.30 1.09
C CYS A 536 33.76 5.55 1.16
N SER A 537 33.22 6.63 1.71
CA SER A 537 33.97 7.88 1.89
C SER A 537 35.23 7.64 2.73
N ASN A 538 35.14 6.73 3.71
CA ASN A 538 36.26 6.21 4.47
C ASN A 538 36.79 4.91 3.82
N LEU A 539 38.10 4.87 3.53
CA LEU A 539 38.76 3.73 2.89
C LEU A 539 38.87 2.48 3.77
N ASP A 540 38.72 2.64 5.09
CA ASP A 540 38.71 1.52 6.04
C ASP A 540 37.38 0.73 6.01
N TYR A 541 36.36 1.25 5.32
CA TYR A 541 35.06 0.61 5.15
C TYR A 541 34.96 -0.11 3.81
N GLU A 542 34.50 -1.36 3.86
CA GLU A 542 34.12 -2.14 2.69
C GLU A 542 32.64 -1.88 2.36
N LYS A 543 32.34 -1.55 1.09
CA LYS A 543 30.97 -1.35 0.63
C LYS A 543 30.34 -2.70 0.25
N TYR A 544 29.12 -2.97 0.71
CA TYR A 544 28.41 -4.21 0.44
C TYR A 544 27.17 -3.99 -0.44
N PHE A 545 26.62 -5.09 -1.01
CA PHE A 545 25.55 -5.06 -2.03
C PHE A 545 24.20 -4.52 -1.54
N ASP A 546 24.01 -4.40 -0.22
CA ASP A 546 22.89 -3.67 0.37
C ASP A 546 23.02 -2.14 0.20
N GLY A 547 24.17 -1.69 -0.30
CA GLY A 547 24.51 -0.29 -0.48
C GLY A 547 25.12 0.36 0.76
N ASN A 548 25.29 -0.36 1.88
CA ASN A 548 25.88 0.18 3.08
C ASN A 548 27.40 -0.08 3.13
N CYS A 549 28.08 0.66 3.98
CA CYS A 549 29.50 0.57 4.23
C CYS A 549 29.72 -0.14 5.57
N TYR A 550 30.58 -1.16 5.61
CA TYR A 550 30.87 -1.91 6.83
C TYR A 550 32.37 -1.95 7.10
N ARG A 551 32.75 -1.73 8.36
CA ARG A 551 34.12 -1.91 8.84
C ARG A 551 34.12 -2.98 9.91
N ILE A 552 34.91 -4.03 9.69
CA ILE A 552 35.25 -5.00 10.72
C ILE A 552 36.36 -4.37 11.55
N ILE A 553 36.07 -4.00 12.79
CA ILE A 553 37.09 -3.50 13.70
C ILE A 553 37.82 -4.71 14.31
N GLU A 554 39.13 -4.53 14.57
CA GLU A 554 40.13 -5.55 14.89
C GLU A 554 39.71 -6.61 15.96
N ASN A 555 40.56 -7.61 16.18
CA ASN A 555 40.28 -8.79 17.01
C ASN A 555 40.24 -8.51 18.53
N PHE A 556 39.45 -7.54 18.98
CA PHE A 556 39.12 -7.35 20.38
C PHE A 556 37.61 -7.36 20.61
N VAL A 557 37.21 -7.60 21.86
CA VAL A 557 35.81 -7.69 22.28
C VAL A 557 35.51 -6.58 23.28
N VAL A 558 34.34 -5.96 23.19
CA VAL A 558 33.92 -4.85 24.05
C VAL A 558 32.44 -4.95 24.41
N THR A 559 32.03 -4.16 25.40
CA THR A 559 30.62 -3.95 25.76
C THR A 559 29.86 -3.26 24.63
N LYS A 560 28.53 -3.39 24.59
CA LYS A 560 27.72 -2.72 23.56
C LYS A 560 27.91 -1.20 23.60
N LYS A 561 27.90 -0.60 24.80
CA LYS A 561 28.09 0.85 24.98
C LYS A 561 29.41 1.33 24.40
N THR A 562 30.50 0.59 24.63
CA THR A 562 31.80 0.91 24.04
C THR A 562 31.77 0.73 22.52
N ALA A 563 31.13 -0.33 22.01
CA ALA A 563 31.01 -0.56 20.58
C ALA A 563 30.22 0.55 19.86
N GLU A 564 29.12 1.01 20.45
CA GLU A 564 28.32 2.14 19.98
C GLU A 564 29.17 3.42 19.93
N ALA A 565 29.95 3.71 20.98
CA ALA A 565 30.83 4.87 21.01
C ALA A 565 31.87 4.83 19.88
N VAL A 566 32.54 3.68 19.69
CA VAL A 566 33.53 3.50 18.62
C VAL A 566 32.92 3.73 17.23
N CYS A 567 31.73 3.19 16.96
CA CYS A 567 31.09 3.40 15.66
C CYS A 567 30.59 4.84 15.46
N ASN A 568 30.10 5.49 16.51
CA ASN A 568 29.66 6.88 16.47
C ASN A 568 30.81 7.85 16.17
N ASP A 569 32.00 7.61 16.73
CA ASP A 569 33.22 8.41 16.45
C ASP A 569 33.60 8.36 14.96
N GLU A 570 33.24 7.28 14.26
CA GLU A 570 33.45 7.11 12.82
C GLU A 570 32.24 7.53 11.96
N SER A 571 31.27 8.24 12.55
CA SER A 571 30.00 8.62 11.91
C SER A 571 29.16 7.43 11.42
N GLY A 572 29.36 6.25 12.00
CA GLY A 572 28.60 5.04 11.77
C GLY A 572 27.75 4.64 12.97
N THR A 573 27.07 3.50 12.84
CA THR A 573 26.33 2.84 13.93
C THR A 573 26.80 1.40 14.06
N LEU A 574 26.36 0.71 15.11
CA LEU A 574 26.34 -0.76 15.05
C LEU A 574 25.42 -1.22 13.90
N PRO A 575 25.52 -2.47 13.43
CA PRO A 575 24.76 -2.90 12.28
C PRO A 575 23.27 -3.00 12.60
N ILE A 576 22.47 -2.32 11.78
CA ILE A 576 21.00 -2.31 11.78
C ILE A 576 20.52 -3.13 10.57
N VAL A 577 19.53 -3.98 10.80
CA VAL A 577 18.91 -4.81 9.76
C VAL A 577 17.42 -4.49 9.64
N THR A 578 17.07 -3.67 8.65
CA THR A 578 15.68 -3.32 8.29
C THR A 578 15.19 -4.05 7.04
N ASN A 579 16.10 -4.67 6.27
CA ASN A 579 15.75 -5.37 5.04
C ASN A 579 16.61 -6.62 4.77
N TYR A 580 16.16 -7.44 3.82
CA TYR A 580 16.75 -8.75 3.56
C TYR A 580 18.18 -8.67 3.00
N PHE A 581 18.52 -7.58 2.31
CA PHE A 581 19.87 -7.38 1.80
C PHE A 581 20.85 -7.11 2.95
N GLU A 582 20.48 -6.23 3.89
CA GLU A 582 21.24 -6.00 5.13
C GLU A 582 21.40 -7.32 5.89
N ASN A 583 20.32 -8.11 6.05
CA ASN A 583 20.39 -9.42 6.69
C ASN A 583 21.42 -10.35 6.03
N ASN A 584 21.38 -10.44 4.70
CA ASN A 584 22.31 -11.26 3.93
C ASN A 584 23.76 -10.75 4.03
N VAL A 585 23.98 -9.44 4.16
CA VAL A 585 25.32 -8.88 4.40
C VAL A 585 25.81 -9.29 5.79
N ILE A 586 24.98 -9.16 6.82
CA ILE A 586 25.30 -9.56 8.19
C ILE A 586 25.61 -11.07 8.26
N ASP A 587 24.85 -11.90 7.55
CA ASP A 587 25.11 -13.35 7.43
C ASP A 587 26.44 -13.67 6.74
N LYS A 588 26.84 -12.87 5.74
CA LYS A 588 28.18 -12.99 5.13
C LYS A 588 29.27 -12.54 6.09
N LEU A 589 29.05 -11.47 6.84
CA LEU A 589 30.00 -10.92 7.80
C LEU A 589 30.26 -11.90 8.95
N ILE A 590 29.22 -12.53 9.52
CA ILE A 590 29.42 -13.54 10.58
C ILE A 590 30.17 -14.77 10.07
N LYS A 591 29.95 -15.18 8.80
CA LYS A 591 30.73 -16.26 8.17
C LYS A 591 32.20 -15.88 7.93
N LYS A 592 32.47 -14.61 7.61
CA LYS A 592 33.84 -14.06 7.43
C LYS A 592 34.58 -13.93 8.77
N ILE A 593 33.89 -13.46 9.82
CA ILE A 593 34.47 -13.15 11.13
C ILE A 593 34.57 -14.38 12.04
N GLN A 594 33.62 -15.31 11.91
CA GLN A 594 33.51 -16.54 12.72
C GLN A 594 33.49 -16.29 14.23
N SER A 595 32.99 -15.12 14.66
CA SER A 595 32.91 -14.72 16.06
C SER A 595 31.72 -13.79 16.29
N PRO A 596 31.01 -13.89 17.43
CA PRO A 596 29.82 -13.08 17.69
C PRO A 596 30.12 -11.57 17.74
N PHE A 597 29.23 -10.77 17.16
CA PHE A 597 29.33 -9.31 17.19
C PHE A 597 27.99 -8.63 17.48
N TRP A 598 28.07 -7.43 18.04
CA TRP A 598 26.90 -6.63 18.42
C TRP A 598 26.07 -6.18 17.22
N LEU A 599 24.76 -6.19 17.39
CA LEU A 599 23.77 -5.55 16.51
C LEU A 599 23.14 -4.37 17.25
N ASP A 600 22.63 -3.39 16.51
CA ASP A 600 22.19 -2.13 17.11
C ASP A 600 20.75 -2.16 17.67
N PHE A 601 20.38 -3.25 18.34
CA PHE A 601 19.07 -3.35 18.99
C PHE A 601 19.19 -3.65 20.48
N SER A 602 18.15 -3.31 21.22
CA SER A 602 18.00 -3.61 22.65
C SER A 602 16.55 -4.01 22.93
N CYS A 603 16.33 -4.77 23.99
CA CYS A 603 15.01 -5.22 24.40
C CYS A 603 14.71 -4.71 25.81
N THR A 604 13.56 -4.09 26.00
CA THR A 604 13.13 -3.57 27.31
C THR A 604 12.53 -4.64 28.22
N SER A 605 12.23 -5.83 27.68
CA SER A 605 11.68 -6.94 28.44
C SER A 605 12.14 -8.29 27.86
N LYS A 606 11.78 -9.38 28.54
CA LYS A 606 12.05 -10.77 28.10
C LYS A 606 11.22 -11.23 26.90
N ASN A 607 10.57 -10.30 26.19
CA ASN A 607 9.74 -10.57 25.01
C ASN A 607 10.41 -9.99 23.76
N SER A 608 10.52 -10.80 22.70
CA SER A 608 11.10 -10.38 21.41
C SER A 608 10.34 -9.21 20.76
N SER A 609 9.06 -9.02 21.10
CA SER A 609 8.26 -7.86 20.66
C SER A 609 8.65 -6.53 21.33
N SER A 610 9.42 -6.57 22.42
CA SER A 610 9.95 -5.38 23.08
C SER A 610 11.30 -4.92 22.53
N CYS A 611 11.85 -5.65 21.57
CA CYS A 611 13.12 -5.34 20.95
C CYS A 611 12.94 -4.27 19.86
N GLN A 612 13.83 -3.28 19.86
CA GLN A 612 13.84 -2.19 18.89
C GLN A 612 15.26 -1.81 18.50
N TRP A 613 15.44 -1.37 17.25
CA TRP A 613 16.68 -0.73 16.81
C TRP A 613 16.89 0.59 17.58
N SER A 614 18.15 0.99 17.76
CA SER A 614 18.52 2.28 18.38
C SER A 614 17.86 3.49 17.71
N THR A 615 17.58 3.38 16.41
CA THR A 615 16.87 4.39 15.60
C THR A 615 15.39 4.54 15.95
N GLY A 616 14.84 3.67 16.80
CA GLY A 616 13.41 3.57 17.10
C GLY A 616 12.60 2.88 15.98
N GLU A 617 13.26 2.43 14.91
CA GLU A 617 12.60 1.71 13.83
C GLU A 617 12.08 0.34 14.31
N LYS A 618 10.85 -0.01 13.90
CA LYS A 618 10.27 -1.32 14.20
C LYS A 618 11.06 -2.41 13.47
N MET A 619 11.42 -3.49 14.18
CA MET A 619 12.09 -4.66 13.60
C MET A 619 11.17 -5.38 12.60
N SER A 620 11.35 -5.11 11.30
CA SER A 620 10.67 -5.78 10.18
C SER A 620 11.22 -7.18 9.93
N ILE A 621 12.52 -7.37 10.18
CA ILE A 621 13.21 -8.66 10.20
C ILE A 621 13.54 -8.95 11.66
N ASN A 622 13.14 -10.13 12.12
CA ASN A 622 13.41 -10.59 13.47
C ASN A 622 13.85 -12.06 13.40
N GLN A 623 15.15 -12.29 13.61
CA GLN A 623 15.75 -13.61 13.72
C GLN A 623 16.15 -13.94 15.17
N ILE A 624 15.56 -13.25 16.15
CA ILE A 624 15.83 -13.48 17.56
C ILE A 624 15.33 -14.89 17.92
N GLY A 625 16.24 -15.75 18.37
CA GLY A 625 15.92 -17.09 18.84
C GLY A 625 15.10 -17.11 20.14
N ASN A 626 14.96 -18.29 20.76
CA ASN A 626 14.31 -18.38 22.08
C ASN A 626 15.11 -17.58 23.12
N LEU A 627 14.44 -16.59 23.72
CA LEU A 627 15.01 -15.74 24.75
C LEU A 627 15.04 -16.48 26.09
N ASN A 628 16.20 -17.00 26.50
CA ASN A 628 16.43 -17.45 27.87
C ASN A 628 17.24 -16.37 28.61
N PHE A 629 16.58 -15.49 29.39
CA PHE A 629 17.28 -14.51 30.22
C PHE A 629 16.78 -14.51 31.66
N GLU A 630 17.70 -14.75 32.59
CA GLU A 630 17.50 -14.43 34.01
C GLU A 630 17.69 -12.92 34.29
N ASN A 631 18.32 -12.16 33.38
CA ASN A 631 18.78 -10.79 33.62
C ASN A 631 18.01 -9.68 32.89
N ASP A 632 18.02 -8.49 33.48
CA ASP A 632 17.63 -7.22 32.85
C ASP A 632 18.80 -6.60 32.03
N ASN A 633 18.51 -5.56 31.24
CA ASN A 633 19.46 -4.84 30.36
C ASN A 633 19.99 -5.70 29.17
N LEU A 634 19.08 -6.05 28.24
CA LEU A 634 19.34 -6.97 27.14
C LEU A 634 19.67 -6.26 25.82
N CYS A 635 20.78 -6.69 25.21
CA CYS A 635 21.37 -6.14 24.02
C CYS A 635 21.55 -7.21 22.93
N GLY A 636 21.23 -6.84 21.69
CA GLY A 636 21.19 -7.76 20.55
C GLY A 636 22.55 -8.05 19.91
N TYR A 637 22.79 -9.30 19.54
CA TYR A 637 23.99 -9.72 18.81
C TYR A 637 23.68 -10.85 17.83
N ILE A 638 24.58 -11.10 16.89
CA ILE A 638 24.52 -12.27 16.01
C ILE A 638 25.61 -13.28 16.40
N GLU A 639 25.22 -14.55 16.53
CA GLU A 639 26.13 -15.65 16.87
C GLU A 639 26.45 -16.52 15.64
N LYS A 640 25.43 -16.79 14.83
CA LYS A 640 25.52 -17.59 13.60
C LYS A 640 24.59 -17.00 12.55
N ALA A 641 24.86 -17.32 11.28
CA ALA A 641 24.01 -16.88 10.18
C ALA A 641 22.55 -17.28 10.43
N ASN A 642 21.63 -16.36 10.17
CA ASN A 642 20.20 -16.48 10.42
C ASN A 642 19.75 -16.62 11.89
N THR A 643 20.60 -16.38 12.89
CA THR A 643 20.19 -16.43 14.30
C THR A 643 20.77 -15.28 15.09
N TRP A 644 19.88 -14.41 15.54
CA TRP A 644 20.20 -13.34 16.47
C TRP A 644 19.85 -13.79 17.88
N ASN A 645 20.62 -13.31 18.84
CA ASN A 645 20.40 -13.56 20.25
C ASN A 645 20.49 -12.22 20.99
N VAL A 646 20.14 -12.24 22.27
CA VAL A 646 20.40 -11.10 23.15
C VAL A 646 21.29 -11.54 24.30
N ASP A 647 21.91 -10.60 24.99
CA ASP A 647 22.77 -10.85 26.14
C ASP A 647 22.79 -9.62 27.02
N ASN A 648 23.34 -9.71 28.23
CA ASN A 648 23.56 -8.51 29.04
C ASN A 648 24.46 -7.53 28.27
N CYS A 649 24.08 -6.25 28.20
CA CYS A 649 24.83 -5.23 27.44
C CYS A 649 26.30 -5.05 27.90
N ASN A 650 26.64 -5.51 29.11
CA ASN A 650 27.99 -5.48 29.66
C ASN A 650 28.86 -6.68 29.26
N THR A 651 28.31 -7.70 28.58
CA THR A 651 29.16 -8.78 28.05
C THR A 651 30.07 -8.23 26.95
N GLN A 652 31.14 -8.96 26.61
CA GLN A 652 32.09 -8.52 25.60
C GLN A 652 31.89 -9.32 24.32
N LYS A 653 31.69 -8.62 23.21
CA LYS A 653 31.58 -9.21 21.86
C LYS A 653 32.33 -8.33 20.87
N ARG A 654 32.57 -8.86 19.66
CA ARG A 654 33.18 -8.07 18.59
C ARG A 654 32.22 -6.96 18.14
N LEU A 655 32.74 -6.01 17.38
CA LEU A 655 31.93 -4.98 16.74
C LEU A 655 32.22 -4.87 15.25
N ILE A 656 31.19 -4.43 14.52
CA ILE A 656 31.27 -4.00 13.13
C ILE A 656 30.57 -2.66 13.09
N CYS A 657 31.19 -1.68 12.44
CA CYS A 657 30.54 -0.39 12.22
C CYS A 657 29.88 -0.36 10.85
N GLN A 658 28.68 0.20 10.78
CA GLN A 658 27.87 0.35 9.59
C GLN A 658 27.64 1.84 9.32
N ILE A 659 28.00 2.31 8.12
CA ILE A 659 27.58 3.62 7.61
C ILE A 659 26.49 3.38 6.57
N ARG A 660 25.27 3.81 6.88
CA ARG A 660 24.11 3.64 6.00
C ARG A 660 24.15 4.64 4.85
N ASN A 661 23.89 4.18 3.64
CA ASN A 661 23.72 5.07 2.49
C ASN A 661 22.29 5.61 2.53
N LYS A 662 22.12 6.88 2.91
CA LYS A 662 20.81 7.56 2.88
C LYS A 662 20.42 7.93 1.46
#